data_AF-A0A2E8S136-F1
#
_entry.id   AF-A0A2E8S136-F1
#
_cell.length_a   1.000
_cell.length_b   1.000
_cell.length_c   1.000
_cell.angle_alpha   90.00
_cell.angle_beta   90.00
_cell.angle_gamma   90.00
#
_symmetry.space_group_name_H-M   'P 1'
#
loop_
_entity.id
_entity.type
_entity.pdbx_description
1 polymer ?
#
loop_
_entity_poly.entity_id
_entity_poly.type
_entity_poly.pdbx_seq_one_letter_code
_entity_poly.pdbx_strand_id
1 'polypeptide(L)'
;MCVAWLGFVACGSGTDNGAGDNGGTDTGQTDEGGTDEGGTDEGGTDEGGTDEGGSDEGGTDEGGTDEGGTDEGGTDTGGPDEGGTDSGGTDEGGTDSGSGDPCLIINCGPAPENGSVACVDGACEISCNDFYELDGELCVDTDECANENGGCGDADLFRCINNEGAAPVCEDIDECETDNGGCGDAAFWSCTNNDGAAPTCADIDECLTDNGGCGDATYTTCTNNEGAAPTCADIDECLVDNGGCGDVNEYVCINNEGAAPTCEAVACTGNEMWVGDGWCDDSNNNATCSWDGGDCCESACVSASYTCGANNYDCLDPNSCENTEAGCGCLLDNGGCGDPMYWTCAEGEGAVTCTDIDECATDNGGCGDPAMYTCSNNDGAAPTCEEIACEGNINWAGDGYCDPDNNNAPCDFDGGDCCESTNASCAGSTFYPCDCQDPDSCEGQGGDASTSGDGSCDEGNNNAVCGYDGGDCCNTNSSGDGYCDNVNNNEICGWDGGDCCGSTCVSGATFACESGGYNCLNPDACESYPDTEFLSIGDGTCNTGNNIEQCGYDGGDCCNASWDGDGYCDGVNNTPVCGFDSGDCCESVNADCATSGTWPCDCQDPAACDSNEAADFTKIGDEICDLSNNNEACGWDGGDCCNASWYTDSFCDAVNNNELCTFDGGDCCASTCVETTISCGGLGGDSYDCVDPAACDSHDGTDYTAIGDGTCDDGNRIAQCSFDGNDCCDTDGGNTDWITDSYCDASNNINTCSYDGGDCCESTCVEMGGIYECGDGSGFACIDTEACENSAEGCSDPGDPCAVDNGGCGDAMYVTCSDAGDGTAQCDDINECEVDNGGCGDADFFSCVNNYGGEPTCEELSCSNPAWSDDGFCDPGNNNGGCDWDGGDCCESSNAACASSAIFPCNCQDPAACDSLEDSDFTEIGDGICNTANDNEACSYDGGDCCNAGWLADGMCDGINNNSACGYDDGDCCESVNPDCAESAVFPCNCQDPSRCDSYPGTDFSKIDDGICDSGNLLVQCGYDSNDCCESVGGIDSYLADGYCDTPTNNNAACSYDAGDCCQSTCVDAAYECAASGETCFDPHACENTEEICGAE
;
A
#
# COMPACT_ATOMS: atom_id res chain seq x y z
N MET A 1 15.67 56.61 -23.42
CA MET A 1 15.45 58.05 -23.71
C MET A 1 14.11 58.19 -24.42
N CYS A 2 13.29 59.21 -24.07
CA CYS A 2 12.41 60.00 -24.98
C CYS A 2 11.66 59.30 -26.16
N VAL A 3 10.33 59.38 -26.33
CA VAL A 3 9.25 60.11 -25.61
C VAL A 3 7.87 59.49 -25.94
N ALA A 4 6.89 59.58 -25.04
CA ALA A 4 5.45 59.59 -25.38
C ALA A 4 4.75 60.81 -24.73
N TRP A 5 4.05 61.64 -25.51
CA TRP A 5 3.33 62.90 -25.14
C TRP A 5 2.22 63.09 -26.22
N LEU A 6 0.93 63.44 -26.01
CA LEU A 6 0.11 64.13 -24.97
C LEU A 6 -1.37 63.65 -25.09
N GLY A 7 -2.32 63.83 -24.14
CA GLY A 7 -2.36 64.56 -22.84
C GLY A 7 -3.30 65.79 -22.82
N PHE A 8 -4.12 66.03 -21.77
CA PHE A 8 -5.00 67.23 -21.67
C PHE A 8 -5.39 67.74 -20.24
N VAL A 9 -5.11 69.03 -19.99
CA VAL A 9 -5.73 70.01 -19.04
C VAL A 9 -5.77 69.80 -17.51
N ALA A 10 -4.99 70.65 -16.84
CA ALA A 10 -4.75 70.87 -15.41
C ALA A 10 -5.75 71.77 -14.62
N CYS A 11 -5.59 71.79 -13.28
CA CYS A 11 -5.61 73.03 -12.47
C CYS A 11 -4.67 72.95 -11.25
N GLY A 12 -4.02 74.07 -10.85
CA GLY A 12 -2.82 74.13 -9.96
C GLY A 12 -2.99 73.76 -8.46
N SER A 13 -2.08 74.06 -7.51
CA SER A 13 -0.71 74.63 -7.52
C SER A 13 -0.19 74.85 -6.07
N GLY A 14 1.09 74.57 -5.70
CA GLY A 14 1.60 74.97 -4.35
C GLY A 14 3.00 74.54 -3.85
N THR A 15 4.06 75.23 -4.29
CA THR A 15 5.33 75.58 -3.58
C THR A 15 5.97 74.70 -2.47
N ASP A 16 7.25 74.37 -2.69
CA ASP A 16 8.34 74.06 -1.72
C ASP A 16 8.53 75.11 -0.59
N ASN A 17 8.88 74.67 0.64
CA ASN A 17 9.89 75.29 1.57
C ASN A 17 10.03 74.58 2.96
N GLY A 18 11.25 74.19 3.35
CA GLY A 18 11.87 74.63 4.63
C GLY A 18 12.17 73.65 5.80
N ALA A 19 13.47 73.30 5.96
CA ALA A 19 14.27 73.04 7.21
C ALA A 19 13.78 72.02 8.29
N GLY A 20 14.66 71.35 9.07
CA GLY A 20 16.13 71.23 9.03
C GLY A 20 16.83 71.16 10.41
N ASP A 21 17.83 70.27 10.52
CA ASP A 21 18.98 70.26 11.48
C ASP A 21 18.84 69.66 12.92
N ASN A 22 19.68 68.64 13.20
CA ASN A 22 20.31 68.20 14.48
C ASN A 22 19.52 67.67 15.72
N GLY A 23 19.81 66.39 16.08
CA GLY A 23 19.87 65.83 17.45
C GLY A 23 18.55 65.36 18.11
N GLY A 24 18.53 64.48 19.12
CA GLY A 24 19.62 63.68 19.73
C GLY A 24 19.41 63.31 21.22
N THR A 25 19.81 62.09 21.63
CA THR A 25 20.10 61.59 23.00
C THR A 25 19.00 61.57 24.10
N ASP A 26 18.57 60.35 24.47
CA ASP A 26 18.94 59.62 25.72
C ASP A 26 18.36 60.01 27.12
N THR A 27 18.21 58.98 27.98
CA THR A 27 17.91 58.92 29.43
C THR A 27 16.55 59.40 30.00
N GLY A 28 15.67 58.43 30.34
CA GLY A 28 15.64 57.79 31.68
C GLY A 28 14.65 58.27 32.79
N GLN A 29 14.63 57.48 33.88
CA GLN A 29 14.14 57.78 35.26
C GLN A 29 12.63 57.75 35.59
N THR A 30 12.13 57.27 36.77
CA THR A 30 12.53 56.22 37.76
C THR A 30 11.48 56.13 38.92
N ASP A 31 11.40 54.95 39.56
CA ASP A 31 11.12 54.66 41.00
C ASP A 31 9.74 54.90 41.70
N GLU A 32 9.53 54.04 42.72
CA GLU A 32 8.59 54.04 43.89
C GLU A 32 7.06 53.80 43.67
N GLY A 33 6.35 53.01 44.51
CA GLY A 33 6.81 52.11 45.59
C GLY A 33 5.76 51.79 46.71
N GLY A 34 5.71 50.53 47.17
CA GLY A 34 5.01 50.06 48.39
C GLY A 34 3.47 49.92 48.32
N THR A 35 2.77 49.30 49.28
CA THR A 35 3.16 48.46 50.45
C THR A 35 1.93 47.76 51.07
N ASP A 36 2.16 46.59 51.69
CA ASP A 36 1.42 45.81 52.70
C ASP A 36 0.02 46.25 53.22
N GLU A 37 -0.94 45.31 53.24
CA GLU A 37 -1.79 44.83 54.37
C GLU A 37 -3.03 44.07 53.81
N GLY A 38 -3.60 43.03 54.44
CA GLY A 38 -3.20 42.32 55.65
C GLY A 38 -4.38 41.64 56.38
N GLY A 39 -4.30 40.31 56.58
CA GLY A 39 -5.14 39.49 57.48
C GLY A 39 -6.24 38.66 56.81
N THR A 40 -6.78 37.60 57.43
CA THR A 40 -6.41 36.77 58.61
C THR A 40 -7.47 35.66 58.76
N ASP A 41 -7.12 34.51 59.33
CA ASP A 41 -7.99 33.33 59.47
C ASP A 41 -9.16 33.47 60.48
N GLU A 42 -10.15 32.58 60.33
CA GLU A 42 -10.91 31.81 61.36
C GLU A 42 -12.33 31.47 60.82
N GLY A 43 -12.91 30.26 61.01
CA GLY A 43 -12.38 29.03 61.63
C GLY A 43 -13.48 28.16 62.29
N GLY A 44 -13.46 26.84 62.07
CA GLY A 44 -14.23 25.82 62.82
C GLY A 44 -15.65 25.48 62.30
N THR A 45 -16.24 24.33 62.67
CA THR A 45 -15.73 23.22 63.52
C THR A 45 -16.55 21.93 63.34
N ASP A 46 -15.97 20.81 63.73
CA ASP A 46 -16.52 19.43 63.70
C ASP A 46 -17.54 19.13 64.81
N GLU A 47 -18.38 18.11 64.59
CA GLU A 47 -18.72 16.95 65.46
C GLU A 47 -19.42 15.91 64.54
N GLY A 48 -19.39 14.58 64.67
CA GLY A 48 -18.90 13.61 65.68
C GLY A 48 -19.71 12.29 65.48
N GLY A 49 -19.31 11.08 65.87
CA GLY A 49 -18.19 10.60 66.71
C GLY A 49 -18.04 9.06 66.61
N THR A 50 -17.60 8.37 67.69
CA THR A 50 -16.77 7.15 67.57
C THR A 50 -17.31 5.83 68.19
N ASP A 51 -16.64 4.73 67.79
CA ASP A 51 -16.36 3.43 68.46
C ASP A 51 -17.49 2.43 68.85
N GLU A 52 -17.35 1.16 68.40
CA GLU A 52 -17.05 -0.03 69.25
C GLU A 52 -17.17 -1.39 68.50
N GLY A 53 -16.08 -2.16 68.38
CA GLY A 53 -16.11 -3.62 68.69
C GLY A 53 -15.88 -4.73 67.62
N GLY A 54 -14.62 -5.08 67.33
CA GLY A 54 -14.14 -6.47 67.06
C GLY A 54 -14.15 -7.00 65.60
N SER A 55 -13.35 -8.03 65.24
CA SER A 55 -12.29 -8.75 65.99
C SER A 55 -11.47 -9.75 65.12
N ASP A 56 -10.14 -9.84 65.37
CA ASP A 56 -9.22 -11.01 65.24
C ASP A 56 -8.97 -11.64 63.82
N GLU A 57 -7.79 -12.08 63.36
CA GLU A 57 -6.35 -12.16 63.80
C GLU A 57 -5.44 -11.74 62.58
N GLY A 58 -4.11 -11.51 62.58
CA GLY A 58 -3.01 -11.67 63.55
C GLY A 58 -1.96 -12.71 63.06
N GLY A 59 -0.65 -12.42 62.83
CA GLY A 59 0.13 -11.16 62.87
C GLY A 59 1.67 -11.41 62.94
N THR A 60 2.45 -10.40 63.39
CA THR A 60 3.85 -10.43 63.96
C THR A 60 5.06 -10.62 63.03
N ASP A 61 6.29 -10.08 63.26
CA ASP A 61 6.93 -9.06 64.16
C ASP A 61 8.41 -8.86 63.65
N GLU A 62 9.24 -7.81 63.84
CA GLU A 62 9.18 -6.40 64.32
C GLU A 62 10.51 -5.64 63.92
N GLY A 63 10.48 -4.64 63.02
CA GLY A 63 11.58 -3.65 62.76
C GLY A 63 12.58 -3.93 61.61
N GLY A 64 13.29 -2.96 60.99
CA GLY A 64 13.54 -1.53 61.30
C GLY A 64 14.98 -1.29 61.84
N THR A 65 15.75 -0.23 61.53
CA THR A 65 15.48 1.08 60.86
C THR A 65 16.77 1.75 60.33
N ASP A 66 16.64 2.49 59.23
CA ASP A 66 17.23 3.82 58.87
C ASP A 66 18.76 4.12 58.89
N GLU A 67 19.22 4.56 57.70
CA GLU A 67 20.02 5.78 57.42
C GLU A 67 21.55 5.90 57.67
N GLY A 68 22.26 6.29 56.60
CA GLY A 68 23.50 7.08 56.63
C GLY A 68 24.85 6.39 56.32
N GLY A 69 25.33 6.50 55.07
CA GLY A 69 26.70 6.08 54.68
C GLY A 69 27.15 6.63 53.31
N THR A 70 27.99 7.67 53.33
CA THR A 70 28.45 8.47 52.15
C THR A 70 29.51 7.81 51.26
N ASP A 71 29.66 8.39 50.06
CA ASP A 71 30.59 8.09 48.95
C ASP A 71 32.11 8.17 49.24
N GLU A 72 32.90 8.09 48.15
CA GLU A 72 34.38 8.09 48.02
C GLU A 72 34.99 6.70 48.35
N GLY A 73 35.75 6.03 47.50
CA GLY A 73 36.60 6.39 46.34
C GLY A 73 37.71 5.32 46.31
N GLY A 74 38.34 4.91 45.20
CA GLY A 74 38.90 5.72 44.12
C GLY A 74 40.42 5.44 44.09
N THR A 75 40.95 4.83 43.03
CA THR A 75 42.38 4.46 42.95
C THR A 75 43.22 5.51 42.24
N ASP A 76 44.21 6.09 42.93
CA ASP A 76 45.33 6.78 42.28
C ASP A 76 46.66 6.54 43.04
N THR A 77 47.79 6.83 42.42
CA THR A 77 49.10 6.33 42.78
C THR A 77 50.14 7.42 43.11
N GLY A 78 50.89 7.18 44.19
CA GLY A 78 52.24 7.71 44.37
C GLY A 78 52.41 8.88 45.34
N GLY A 79 53.60 8.92 45.96
CA GLY A 79 54.04 10.02 46.85
C GLY A 79 54.32 9.59 48.29
N PRO A 80 55.58 9.28 48.66
CA PRO A 80 55.95 8.96 50.04
C PRO A 80 56.38 10.22 50.83
N ASP A 81 56.16 10.25 52.14
CA ASP A 81 57.14 10.89 53.05
C ASP A 81 57.14 10.33 54.49
N GLU A 82 58.21 10.66 55.22
CA GLU A 82 58.66 10.07 56.49
C GLU A 82 57.82 10.37 57.75
N GLY A 83 57.78 9.38 58.67
CA GLY A 83 57.98 9.66 60.11
C GLY A 83 57.00 9.04 61.11
N GLY A 84 57.44 8.06 61.91
CA GLY A 84 56.62 7.53 63.01
C GLY A 84 57.21 6.36 63.83
N THR A 85 58.24 6.60 64.65
CA THR A 85 58.74 5.60 65.62
C THR A 85 58.22 5.84 67.04
N ASP A 86 57.70 4.83 67.72
CA ASP A 86 58.26 4.41 69.02
C ASP A 86 57.95 2.93 69.36
N SER A 87 58.53 2.48 70.48
CA SER A 87 58.96 1.12 70.79
C SER A 87 58.06 0.41 71.80
N GLY A 88 57.99 -0.92 71.74
CA GLY A 88 57.59 -1.76 72.88
C GLY A 88 57.12 -3.16 72.46
N GLY A 89 57.71 -4.26 72.93
CA GLY A 89 58.88 -4.43 73.79
C GLY A 89 59.28 -5.90 73.88
N THR A 90 60.42 -6.23 74.49
CA THR A 90 60.82 -7.63 74.71
C THR A 90 60.11 -8.22 75.93
N ASP A 91 59.86 -9.55 75.94
CA ASP A 91 60.67 -10.43 76.79
C ASP A 91 60.46 -11.94 76.54
N GLU A 92 61.57 -12.64 76.72
CA GLU A 92 61.82 -14.09 76.67
C GLU A 92 60.81 -15.02 77.39
N GLY A 93 60.58 -16.19 76.78
CA GLY A 93 60.85 -17.45 77.49
C GLY A 93 59.66 -18.39 77.77
N GLY A 94 59.51 -19.43 76.94
CA GLY A 94 58.61 -20.56 77.21
C GLY A 94 58.88 -21.77 76.33
N THR A 95 59.66 -22.74 76.82
CA THR A 95 59.86 -24.04 76.14
C THR A 95 59.09 -25.15 76.85
N ASP A 96 58.28 -25.92 76.13
CA ASP A 96 57.99 -27.31 76.51
C ASP A 96 57.97 -28.24 75.28
N SER A 97 57.86 -29.52 75.57
CA SER A 97 58.27 -30.68 74.80
C SER A 97 57.37 -30.95 73.60
N GLY A 98 57.97 -31.17 72.43
CA GLY A 98 57.22 -31.31 71.19
C GLY A 98 56.36 -32.58 71.09
N SER A 99 55.21 -32.42 70.43
CA SER A 99 54.85 -33.32 69.34
C SER A 99 55.98 -33.35 68.30
N GLY A 100 56.19 -34.48 67.65
CA GLY A 100 56.91 -34.49 66.37
C GLY A 100 55.98 -33.99 65.29
N ASP A 101 56.47 -33.15 64.39
CA ASP A 101 55.78 -32.81 63.14
C ASP A 101 55.36 -34.11 62.42
N PRO A 102 54.05 -34.38 62.27
CA PRO A 102 53.56 -35.62 61.69
C PRO A 102 53.87 -35.74 60.19
N CYS A 103 54.12 -34.62 59.51
CA CYS A 103 54.38 -34.56 58.08
C CYS A 103 55.81 -34.98 57.70
N LEU A 104 56.73 -35.10 58.66
CA LEU A 104 58.10 -35.60 58.44
C LEU A 104 58.19 -37.09 58.04
N ILE A 105 57.08 -37.83 58.04
CA ILE A 105 57.04 -39.27 57.71
C ILE A 105 55.93 -39.65 56.71
N ILE A 106 55.19 -38.67 56.18
CA ILE A 106 54.10 -38.86 55.21
C ILE A 106 54.58 -38.37 53.85
N ASN A 107 54.18 -39.06 52.77
CA ASN A 107 54.55 -38.72 51.41
C ASN A 107 53.29 -38.72 50.55
N CYS A 108 52.77 -37.53 50.25
CA CYS A 108 51.43 -37.32 49.70
C CYS A 108 51.29 -37.58 48.18
N GLY A 109 52.29 -38.21 47.56
CA GLY A 109 52.31 -38.41 46.10
C GLY A 109 52.82 -37.19 45.33
N PRO A 110 52.68 -37.17 44.00
CA PRO A 110 52.69 -35.92 43.24
C PRO A 110 51.43 -35.09 43.56
N ALA A 111 51.47 -33.79 43.34
CA ALA A 111 50.24 -33.00 43.23
C ALA A 111 49.44 -33.42 41.98
N PRO A 112 48.11 -33.24 41.96
CA PRO A 112 47.33 -33.34 40.73
C PRO A 112 47.71 -32.23 39.74
N GLU A 113 47.24 -32.38 38.50
CA GLU A 113 47.25 -31.28 37.53
C GLU A 113 46.33 -30.16 38.05
N ASN A 114 46.68 -28.89 37.76
CA ASN A 114 45.99 -27.69 38.25
C ASN A 114 45.73 -27.62 39.77
N GLY A 115 46.61 -28.24 40.57
CA GLY A 115 46.56 -28.11 42.02
C GLY A 115 47.88 -28.38 42.74
N SER A 116 47.80 -28.38 44.05
CA SER A 116 48.90 -28.57 44.99
C SER A 116 48.52 -29.61 46.06
N VAL A 117 49.51 -30.31 46.62
CA VAL A 117 49.29 -31.22 47.74
C VAL A 117 50.24 -30.90 48.89
N ALA A 118 49.67 -30.64 50.05
CA ALA A 118 50.37 -30.34 51.30
C ALA A 118 50.12 -31.45 52.32
N CYS A 119 50.91 -31.45 53.39
CA CYS A 119 50.58 -32.19 54.59
C CYS A 119 50.33 -31.21 55.72
N VAL A 120 49.17 -31.33 56.37
CA VAL A 120 48.70 -30.48 57.46
C VAL A 120 48.22 -31.41 58.58
N ASP A 121 48.72 -31.17 59.81
CA ASP A 121 48.44 -31.95 61.04
C ASP A 121 48.51 -33.50 60.96
N GLY A 122 49.09 -34.04 59.87
CA GLY A 122 49.25 -35.48 59.64
C GLY A 122 48.25 -36.11 58.67
N ALA A 123 47.45 -35.30 57.97
CA ALA A 123 46.73 -35.68 56.76
C ALA A 123 47.47 -35.15 55.52
N CYS A 124 47.17 -35.73 54.35
CA CYS A 124 47.49 -35.10 53.07
C CYS A 124 46.26 -34.34 52.60
N GLU A 125 46.42 -33.06 52.29
CA GLU A 125 45.35 -32.17 51.87
C GLU A 125 45.70 -31.64 50.47
N ILE A 126 44.77 -31.78 49.54
CA ILE A 126 44.87 -31.24 48.19
C ILE A 126 44.20 -29.87 48.21
N SER A 127 44.84 -28.87 47.60
CA SER A 127 44.26 -27.56 47.31
C SER A 127 44.46 -27.31 45.83
N CYS A 128 43.36 -27.13 45.10
CA CYS A 128 43.41 -26.75 43.70
C CYS A 128 43.91 -25.31 43.55
N ASN A 129 44.23 -24.93 42.30
CA ASN A 129 44.47 -23.55 41.93
C ASN A 129 43.16 -22.76 41.93
N ASP A 130 43.24 -21.43 41.84
CA ASP A 130 42.07 -20.58 41.55
C ASP A 130 41.41 -21.03 40.23
N PHE A 131 40.07 -20.93 40.13
CA PHE A 131 39.21 -21.45 39.04
C PHE A 131 39.10 -22.99 38.93
N TYR A 132 39.66 -23.76 39.87
CA TYR A 132 39.52 -25.23 39.89
C TYR A 132 38.95 -25.75 41.23
N GLU A 133 37.95 -26.64 41.18
CA GLU A 133 37.38 -27.32 42.35
C GLU A 133 37.79 -28.81 42.47
N LEU A 134 37.51 -29.42 43.64
CA LEU A 134 38.08 -30.72 44.03
C LEU A 134 37.07 -31.88 43.89
N ASP A 135 36.93 -32.48 42.71
CA ASP A 135 36.28 -33.79 42.57
C ASP A 135 37.20 -34.93 43.01
N GLY A 136 37.04 -35.35 44.26
CA GLY A 136 37.63 -36.57 44.83
C GLY A 136 39.13 -36.48 45.09
N GLU A 137 39.95 -36.81 44.07
CA GLU A 137 41.42 -36.70 44.10
C GLU A 137 41.96 -35.87 42.91
N LEU A 138 41.07 -35.27 42.11
CA LEU A 138 41.41 -34.42 40.96
C LEU A 138 40.99 -32.98 41.23
N CYS A 139 41.67 -32.05 40.56
CA CYS A 139 41.19 -30.69 40.38
C CYS A 139 40.52 -30.64 39.01
N VAL A 140 39.24 -30.28 38.97
CA VAL A 140 38.43 -30.13 37.76
C VAL A 140 38.11 -28.66 37.57
N ASP A 141 37.91 -28.27 36.32
CA ASP A 141 37.50 -26.91 35.96
C ASP A 141 36.21 -26.52 36.69
N THR A 142 36.14 -25.29 37.18
CA THR A 142 34.91 -24.77 37.78
C THR A 142 34.10 -24.14 36.66
N ASP A 143 32.89 -24.63 36.42
CA ASP A 143 31.99 -23.96 35.47
C ASP A 143 31.44 -22.69 36.14
N GLU A 144 32.10 -21.55 35.92
CA GLU A 144 31.64 -20.28 36.47
C GLU A 144 30.26 -19.87 35.90
N CYS A 145 29.97 -20.18 34.63
CA CYS A 145 28.68 -19.85 34.00
C CYS A 145 27.50 -20.60 34.64
N ALA A 146 27.74 -21.77 35.24
CA ALA A 146 26.70 -22.55 35.93
C ALA A 146 26.10 -21.87 37.19
N ASN A 147 26.60 -20.70 37.61
CA ASN A 147 26.05 -19.92 38.73
C ASN A 147 26.01 -18.42 38.37
N GLU A 148 24.86 -17.76 38.54
CA GLU A 148 24.69 -16.30 38.38
C GLU A 148 25.29 -15.76 37.05
N ASN A 149 25.12 -16.51 35.95
CA ASN A 149 25.64 -16.22 34.61
C ASN A 149 27.16 -15.88 34.59
N GLY A 150 27.96 -16.52 35.46
CA GLY A 150 29.39 -16.21 35.63
C GLY A 150 29.70 -14.80 36.13
N GLY A 151 28.69 -14.03 36.53
CA GLY A 151 28.78 -12.61 36.82
C GLY A 151 28.77 -11.71 35.57
N CYS A 152 28.36 -12.20 34.40
CA CYS A 152 28.37 -11.44 33.15
C CYS A 152 27.33 -10.33 33.05
N GLY A 153 26.23 -10.41 33.81
CA GLY A 153 25.12 -9.47 33.73
C GLY A 153 23.80 -10.22 33.80
N ASP A 154 22.76 -9.66 33.18
CA ASP A 154 21.53 -10.42 32.96
C ASP A 154 21.76 -11.61 32.01
N ALA A 155 20.94 -12.64 32.11
CA ALA A 155 21.06 -13.83 31.27
C ALA A 155 20.40 -13.66 29.90
N ASP A 156 19.47 -12.72 29.79
CA ASP A 156 18.72 -12.43 28.58
C ASP A 156 19.50 -11.48 27.64
N LEU A 157 20.37 -10.61 28.20
CA LEU A 157 21.24 -9.67 27.46
C LEU A 157 22.68 -10.19 27.24
N PHE A 158 23.20 -11.10 28.08
CA PHE A 158 24.61 -11.52 28.02
C PHE A 158 24.80 -13.04 28.06
N ARG A 159 25.55 -13.55 27.07
CA ARG A 159 25.98 -14.95 26.98
C ARG A 159 27.29 -15.16 27.74
N CYS A 160 27.25 -15.90 28.85
CA CYS A 160 28.45 -16.39 29.52
C CYS A 160 29.06 -17.59 28.78
N ILE A 161 30.37 -17.53 28.52
CA ILE A 161 31.18 -18.61 27.94
C ILE A 161 32.25 -19.04 28.94
N ASN A 162 32.15 -20.29 29.41
CA ASN A 162 33.12 -20.87 30.35
C ASN A 162 34.50 -21.06 29.68
N ASN A 163 35.59 -20.82 30.43
CA ASN A 163 36.91 -20.58 29.88
C ASN A 163 37.99 -21.30 30.70
N GLU A 164 38.26 -22.57 30.37
CA GLU A 164 38.99 -23.54 31.21
C GLU A 164 40.23 -22.96 31.95
N GLY A 165 40.12 -22.80 33.27
CA GLY A 165 41.17 -22.28 34.15
C GLY A 165 41.36 -20.77 34.19
N ALA A 166 40.38 -19.99 33.76
CA ALA A 166 40.36 -18.53 33.81
C ALA A 166 38.94 -18.03 34.13
N ALA A 167 38.77 -16.72 34.31
CA ALA A 167 37.44 -16.14 34.42
C ALA A 167 36.65 -16.32 33.09
N PRO A 168 35.31 -16.45 33.15
CA PRO A 168 34.47 -16.58 31.98
C PRO A 168 34.57 -15.37 31.04
N VAL A 169 34.21 -15.57 29.79
CA VAL A 169 34.03 -14.50 28.80
C VAL A 169 32.55 -14.17 28.72
N CYS A 170 32.24 -12.89 28.69
CA CYS A 170 30.89 -12.39 28.48
C CYS A 170 30.81 -11.87 27.05
N GLU A 171 29.87 -12.40 26.28
CA GLU A 171 29.48 -11.89 24.98
C GLU A 171 28.09 -11.27 25.08
N ASP A 172 27.85 -10.28 24.24
CA ASP A 172 26.53 -9.71 23.98
C ASP A 172 25.60 -10.77 23.35
N ILE A 173 24.28 -10.59 23.53
CA ILE A 173 23.25 -11.34 22.80
C ILE A 173 22.56 -10.32 21.90
N ASP A 174 22.60 -10.53 20.59
CA ASP A 174 21.81 -9.71 19.68
C ASP A 174 20.34 -10.13 19.79
N GLU A 175 19.52 -9.33 20.47
CA GLU A 175 18.11 -9.67 20.64
C GLU A 175 17.32 -9.52 19.33
N CYS A 176 17.76 -8.69 18.38
CA CYS A 176 17.06 -8.53 17.11
C CYS A 176 17.11 -9.79 16.23
N GLU A 177 18.13 -10.66 16.37
CA GLU A 177 18.15 -11.99 15.70
C GLU A 177 17.06 -12.97 16.21
N THR A 178 16.26 -12.63 17.23
CA THR A 178 15.17 -13.48 17.73
C THR A 178 13.92 -12.66 18.09
N ASP A 179 12.78 -12.98 17.46
CA ASP A 179 11.47 -12.35 17.78
C ASP A 179 11.49 -10.81 17.60
N ASN A 180 12.31 -10.31 16.65
CA ASN A 180 12.54 -8.89 16.38
C ASN A 180 12.91 -8.08 17.64
N GLY A 181 13.65 -8.68 18.58
CA GLY A 181 13.98 -8.06 19.87
C GLY A 181 12.79 -7.82 20.81
N GLY A 182 11.60 -8.34 20.47
CA GLY A 182 10.33 -8.02 21.11
C GLY A 182 9.74 -6.67 20.68
N CYS A 183 10.21 -6.08 19.57
CA CYS A 183 9.76 -4.76 19.11
C CYS A 183 8.38 -4.74 18.45
N GLY A 184 7.90 -5.87 17.95
CA GLY A 184 6.70 -5.97 17.12
C GLY A 184 7.01 -6.71 15.81
N ASP A 185 6.04 -6.73 14.88
CA ASP A 185 6.26 -7.34 13.56
C ASP A 185 7.38 -6.59 12.80
N ALA A 186 8.26 -7.33 12.12
CA ALA A 186 9.35 -6.75 11.35
C ALA A 186 8.87 -6.04 10.06
N ALA A 187 7.59 -6.15 9.70
CA ALA A 187 6.96 -5.33 8.67
C ALA A 187 6.84 -3.85 9.09
N PHE A 188 6.37 -3.58 10.33
CA PHE A 188 6.05 -2.24 10.83
C PHE A 188 7.06 -1.71 11.88
N TRP A 189 7.89 -2.58 12.46
CA TRP A 189 8.82 -2.24 13.54
C TRP A 189 10.26 -2.61 13.21
N SER A 190 11.11 -1.60 13.11
CA SER A 190 12.56 -1.77 13.03
C SER A 190 13.19 -2.00 14.42
N CYS A 191 14.04 -3.03 14.53
CA CYS A 191 14.81 -3.34 15.74
C CYS A 191 16.28 -2.93 15.58
N THR A 192 16.83 -2.24 16.58
CA THR A 192 18.25 -1.90 16.69
C THR A 192 18.85 -2.46 17.97
N ASN A 193 19.79 -3.41 17.85
CA ASN A 193 20.54 -3.95 18.98
C ASN A 193 21.39 -2.87 19.69
N ASN A 194 21.47 -2.94 21.03
CA ASN A 194 22.11 -1.96 21.92
C ASN A 194 23.15 -2.60 22.88
N ASP A 195 24.29 -3.11 22.40
CA ASP A 195 25.49 -3.57 23.17
C ASP A 195 25.31 -3.53 24.73
N GLY A 196 24.68 -4.57 25.30
CA GLY A 196 24.47 -4.73 26.74
C GLY A 196 23.24 -4.04 27.37
N ALA A 197 22.24 -3.69 26.57
CA ALA A 197 20.94 -3.15 26.97
C ALA A 197 19.84 -3.64 26.02
N ALA A 198 18.57 -3.60 26.46
CA ALA A 198 17.44 -3.97 25.60
C ALA A 198 17.41 -3.16 24.29
N PRO A 199 16.96 -3.76 23.17
CA PRO A 199 16.99 -3.12 21.85
C PRO A 199 16.14 -1.85 21.76
N THR A 200 16.44 -1.01 20.77
CA THR A 200 15.61 0.13 20.40
C THR A 200 14.62 -0.29 19.33
N CYS A 201 13.35 0.00 19.53
CA CYS A 201 12.29 -0.21 18.56
C CYS A 201 11.92 1.15 17.94
N ALA A 202 11.73 1.20 16.63
CA ALA A 202 11.23 2.37 15.94
C ALA A 202 10.26 1.96 14.82
N ASP A 203 9.19 2.72 14.70
CA ASP A 203 8.18 2.65 13.65
C ASP A 203 8.81 2.71 12.24
N ILE A 204 8.16 2.04 11.29
CA ILE A 204 8.42 2.14 9.86
C ILE A 204 7.29 2.99 9.28
N ASP A 205 7.60 3.88 8.33
CA ASP A 205 6.59 4.70 7.65
C ASP A 205 6.40 4.15 6.24
N GLU A 206 5.40 3.27 6.06
CA GLU A 206 5.15 2.63 4.78
C GLU A 206 4.73 3.63 3.70
N CYS A 207 4.08 4.75 4.06
CA CYS A 207 3.64 5.75 3.09
C CYS A 207 4.80 6.37 2.29
N LEU A 208 6.04 6.32 2.82
CA LEU A 208 7.24 6.77 2.11
C LEU A 208 7.66 5.86 0.94
N THR A 209 7.10 4.66 0.82
CA THR A 209 7.39 3.70 -0.26
C THR A 209 6.10 3.26 -0.95
N ASP A 210 6.00 3.46 -2.26
CA ASP A 210 4.85 3.02 -3.09
C ASP A 210 3.48 3.45 -2.53
N ASN A 211 3.41 4.66 -1.94
CA ASN A 211 2.22 5.22 -1.29
C ASN A 211 1.62 4.27 -0.21
N GLY A 212 2.47 3.50 0.49
CA GLY A 212 2.05 2.50 1.48
C GLY A 212 1.24 1.33 0.91
N GLY A 213 1.27 1.14 -0.42
CA GLY A 213 0.39 0.19 -1.13
C GLY A 213 -1.02 0.73 -1.41
N CYS A 214 -1.32 1.99 -1.09
CA CYS A 214 -2.65 2.58 -1.29
C CYS A 214 -3.02 2.85 -2.76
N GLY A 215 -2.11 2.62 -3.71
CA GLY A 215 -2.31 2.88 -5.13
C GLY A 215 -1.75 4.24 -5.58
N ASP A 216 -2.14 4.68 -6.77
CA ASP A 216 -1.64 5.92 -7.37
C ASP A 216 -2.05 7.14 -6.52
N ALA A 217 -1.04 7.88 -6.06
CA ALA A 217 -1.18 9.07 -5.22
C ALA A 217 -1.89 10.26 -5.91
N THR A 218 -2.28 10.10 -7.19
CA THR A 218 -3.18 11.01 -7.91
C THR A 218 -4.64 10.86 -7.47
N TYR A 219 -5.05 9.64 -7.08
CA TYR A 219 -6.45 9.28 -6.74
C TYR A 219 -6.61 8.78 -5.29
N THR A 220 -5.50 8.52 -4.58
CA THR A 220 -5.53 8.01 -3.19
C THR A 220 -4.53 8.72 -2.29
N THR A 221 -4.81 8.75 -0.99
CA THR A 221 -3.95 9.28 0.06
C THR A 221 -3.59 8.20 1.08
N CYS A 222 -2.33 8.18 1.51
CA CYS A 222 -1.81 7.29 2.55
C CYS A 222 -1.60 8.04 3.86
N THR A 223 -1.96 7.42 4.98
CA THR A 223 -1.70 7.91 6.34
C THR A 223 -1.00 6.84 7.16
N ASN A 224 0.23 7.09 7.62
CA ASN A 224 0.98 6.15 8.47
C ASN A 224 0.28 5.94 9.83
N ASN A 225 0.29 4.70 10.31
CA ASN A 225 -0.32 4.24 11.57
C ASN A 225 0.76 3.60 12.46
N GLU A 226 1.23 4.28 13.51
CA GLU A 226 2.37 3.82 14.34
C GLU A 226 2.24 2.34 14.78
N GLY A 227 3.03 1.47 14.15
CA GLY A 227 3.10 0.03 14.39
C GLY A 227 2.08 -0.87 13.69
N ALA A 228 1.37 -0.38 12.67
CA ALA A 228 0.36 -1.10 11.90
C ALA A 228 0.33 -0.68 10.42
N ALA A 229 -0.37 -1.43 9.56
CA ALA A 229 -0.52 -1.07 8.15
C ALA A 229 -1.18 0.32 7.98
N PRO A 230 -0.76 1.12 6.98
CA PRO A 230 -1.24 2.49 6.79
C PRO A 230 -2.73 2.56 6.39
N THR A 231 -3.36 3.70 6.69
CA THR A 231 -4.75 3.98 6.28
C THR A 231 -4.76 4.58 4.88
N CYS A 232 -5.51 3.97 3.96
CA CYS A 232 -5.75 4.52 2.62
C CYS A 232 -7.09 5.29 2.58
N ALA A 233 -7.14 6.41 1.86
CA ALA A 233 -8.38 7.16 1.65
C ALA A 233 -8.46 7.76 0.23
N ASP A 234 -9.65 7.68 -0.36
CA ASP A 234 -9.99 8.13 -1.72
C ASP A 234 -9.96 9.66 -1.90
N ILE A 235 -9.74 10.11 -3.13
CA ILE A 235 -9.81 11.52 -3.56
C ILE A 235 -11.01 11.70 -4.50
N ASP A 236 -12.07 12.39 -4.05
CA ASP A 236 -13.22 12.68 -4.93
C ASP A 236 -12.88 13.80 -5.95
N GLU A 237 -12.37 13.42 -7.13
CA GLU A 237 -12.05 14.39 -8.19
C GLU A 237 -13.29 15.05 -8.79
N CYS A 238 -14.49 14.46 -8.64
CA CYS A 238 -15.72 15.09 -9.14
C CYS A 238 -16.03 16.40 -8.39
N LEU A 239 -15.46 16.63 -7.20
CA LEU A 239 -15.49 17.92 -6.50
C LEU A 239 -14.72 19.05 -7.23
N VAL A 240 -13.80 18.72 -8.14
CA VAL A 240 -12.93 19.68 -8.83
C VAL A 240 -13.11 19.58 -10.35
N ASP A 241 -13.57 20.67 -10.97
CA ASP A 241 -13.79 20.80 -12.43
C ASP A 241 -14.57 19.64 -13.08
N ASN A 242 -15.50 19.03 -12.32
CA ASN A 242 -16.32 17.88 -12.75
C ASN A 242 -15.44 16.69 -13.20
N GLY A 243 -14.34 16.41 -12.49
CA GLY A 243 -13.38 15.34 -12.83
C GLY A 243 -12.72 15.51 -14.20
N GLY A 244 -12.72 16.72 -14.77
CA GLY A 244 -12.30 16.97 -16.15
C GLY A 244 -13.33 16.58 -17.22
N CYS A 245 -14.50 16.06 -16.85
CA CYS A 245 -15.56 15.61 -17.78
C CYS A 245 -16.22 16.73 -18.61
N GLY A 246 -15.89 18.01 -18.37
CA GLY A 246 -16.44 19.14 -19.12
C GLY A 246 -17.79 19.64 -18.61
N ASP A 247 -18.65 20.13 -19.52
CA ASP A 247 -19.88 20.83 -19.14
C ASP A 247 -20.88 19.88 -18.46
N VAL A 248 -21.22 20.19 -17.20
CA VAL A 248 -22.18 19.50 -16.32
C VAL A 248 -23.61 19.34 -16.89
N ASN A 249 -23.92 19.96 -18.03
CA ASN A 249 -25.19 19.80 -18.74
C ASN A 249 -25.12 18.75 -19.87
N GLU A 250 -23.91 18.34 -20.27
CA GLU A 250 -23.63 17.37 -21.32
C GLU A 250 -23.01 16.08 -20.72
N TYR A 251 -22.16 16.21 -19.69
CA TYR A 251 -21.51 15.09 -18.98
C TYR A 251 -21.62 15.20 -17.46
N VAL A 252 -21.91 14.08 -16.81
CA VAL A 252 -21.89 13.90 -15.34
C VAL A 252 -20.61 13.15 -14.97
N CYS A 253 -19.85 13.70 -14.03
CA CYS A 253 -18.76 12.99 -13.36
C CYS A 253 -19.33 11.98 -12.35
N ILE A 254 -18.74 10.79 -12.35
CA ILE A 254 -18.98 9.72 -11.38
C ILE A 254 -17.63 9.40 -10.75
N ASN A 255 -17.53 9.53 -9.43
CA ASN A 255 -16.29 9.22 -8.70
C ASN A 255 -16.04 7.71 -8.71
N ASN A 256 -14.80 7.30 -8.88
CA ASN A 256 -14.37 5.90 -8.89
C ASN A 256 -13.34 5.74 -7.76
N GLU A 257 -13.66 5.02 -6.68
CA GLU A 257 -12.74 4.93 -5.55
C GLU A 257 -11.38 4.35 -5.97
N GLY A 258 -10.31 5.13 -5.76
CA GLY A 258 -8.93 4.80 -6.11
C GLY A 258 -8.58 4.84 -7.61
N ALA A 259 -9.41 5.43 -8.48
CA ALA A 259 -9.17 5.47 -9.92
C ALA A 259 -9.74 6.72 -10.60
N ALA A 260 -9.22 7.06 -11.79
CA ALA A 260 -9.68 8.21 -12.56
C ALA A 260 -11.21 8.20 -12.81
N PRO A 261 -11.90 9.35 -12.71
CA PRO A 261 -13.36 9.43 -12.66
C PRO A 261 -14.03 9.16 -14.01
N THR A 262 -15.28 8.67 -13.97
CA THR A 262 -16.05 8.30 -15.18
C THR A 262 -16.97 9.43 -15.65
N CYS A 263 -16.99 9.70 -16.96
CA CYS A 263 -17.80 10.76 -17.57
C CYS A 263 -19.03 10.20 -18.32
N GLU A 264 -20.22 10.19 -17.70
CA GLU A 264 -21.47 9.72 -18.34
C GLU A 264 -22.20 10.85 -19.08
N ALA A 265 -22.63 10.62 -20.33
CA ALA A 265 -23.35 11.61 -21.13
C ALA A 265 -24.84 11.70 -20.78
N VAL A 266 -25.36 12.93 -20.60
CA VAL A 266 -26.74 13.16 -20.11
C VAL A 266 -27.81 12.80 -21.15
N ALA A 267 -28.51 11.68 -20.92
CA ALA A 267 -29.43 11.08 -21.89
C ALA A 267 -30.60 11.99 -22.36
N CYS A 268 -30.87 11.95 -23.67
CA CYS A 268 -31.85 12.81 -24.33
C CYS A 268 -33.31 12.48 -23.99
N THR A 269 -34.02 13.44 -23.40
CA THR A 269 -35.46 13.33 -23.05
C THR A 269 -36.43 13.37 -24.25
N GLY A 270 -35.90 13.42 -25.47
CA GLY A 270 -36.64 13.48 -26.74
C GLY A 270 -36.78 12.11 -27.43
N ASN A 271 -36.54 12.08 -28.74
CA ASN A 271 -36.42 10.84 -29.53
C ASN A 271 -35.15 10.93 -30.38
N GLU A 272 -34.10 10.22 -29.96
CA GLU A 272 -32.72 10.30 -30.50
C GLU A 272 -32.65 10.25 -32.03
N MET A 273 -33.50 9.44 -32.69
CA MET A 273 -33.58 9.32 -34.15
C MET A 273 -33.93 10.63 -34.90
N TRP A 274 -34.29 11.71 -34.22
CA TRP A 274 -34.58 13.03 -34.81
C TRP A 274 -33.51 14.09 -34.47
N VAL A 275 -32.64 13.84 -33.49
CA VAL A 275 -31.54 14.75 -33.12
C VAL A 275 -30.56 14.85 -34.30
N GLY A 276 -30.29 16.06 -34.79
CA GLY A 276 -29.35 16.27 -35.91
C GLY A 276 -29.85 15.74 -37.27
N ASP A 277 -31.16 15.50 -37.44
CA ASP A 277 -31.72 14.95 -38.69
C ASP A 277 -31.96 16.00 -39.81
N GLY A 278 -31.80 17.29 -39.51
CA GLY A 278 -31.99 18.43 -40.40
C GLY A 278 -33.39 19.06 -40.36
N TRP A 279 -34.25 18.65 -39.44
CA TRP A 279 -35.51 19.32 -39.06
C TRP A 279 -35.46 19.83 -37.61
N CYS A 280 -36.33 20.81 -37.31
CA CYS A 280 -36.59 21.24 -35.95
C CYS A 280 -37.85 20.53 -35.44
N ASP A 281 -37.71 19.69 -34.43
CA ASP A 281 -38.78 18.92 -33.81
C ASP A 281 -38.94 19.30 -32.32
N ASP A 282 -40.13 19.82 -31.98
CA ASP A 282 -40.49 20.44 -30.69
C ASP A 282 -40.21 19.57 -29.44
N SER A 283 -40.01 18.25 -29.58
CA SER A 283 -39.67 17.33 -28.48
C SER A 283 -38.19 17.31 -28.14
N ASN A 284 -37.34 17.53 -29.14
CA ASN A 284 -35.90 17.37 -29.07
C ASN A 284 -35.18 18.72 -28.96
N ASN A 285 -35.87 19.82 -29.26
CA ASN A 285 -35.46 21.21 -28.99
C ASN A 285 -35.39 21.51 -27.48
N ASN A 286 -34.52 20.82 -26.75
CA ASN A 286 -34.28 20.93 -25.31
C ASN A 286 -32.80 20.65 -24.97
N ALA A 287 -32.34 21.06 -23.79
CA ALA A 287 -30.93 20.97 -23.39
C ALA A 287 -30.35 19.54 -23.45
N THR A 288 -31.06 18.53 -22.91
CA THR A 288 -30.60 17.12 -22.88
C THR A 288 -30.47 16.48 -24.26
N CYS A 289 -30.92 17.16 -25.32
CA CYS A 289 -30.86 16.69 -26.70
C CYS A 289 -30.10 17.69 -27.59
N SER A 290 -29.21 18.48 -26.98
CA SER A 290 -28.38 19.52 -27.61
C SER A 290 -29.18 20.43 -28.56
N TRP A 291 -30.39 20.81 -28.12
CA TRP A 291 -31.35 21.63 -28.87
C TRP A 291 -31.67 21.10 -30.27
N ASP A 292 -31.91 19.79 -30.33
CA ASP A 292 -32.16 18.99 -31.54
C ASP A 292 -30.90 18.83 -32.42
N GLY A 293 -29.74 18.64 -31.79
CA GLY A 293 -28.44 18.65 -32.48
C GLY A 293 -28.14 19.99 -33.15
N GLY A 294 -28.74 21.08 -32.63
CA GLY A 294 -28.68 22.42 -33.20
C GLY A 294 -29.64 22.69 -34.37
N ASP A 295 -30.44 21.73 -34.84
CA ASP A 295 -31.24 21.90 -36.07
C ASP A 295 -32.37 22.94 -35.95
N CYS A 296 -32.80 23.24 -34.73
CA CYS A 296 -33.73 24.32 -34.46
C CYS A 296 -33.13 25.73 -34.61
N CYS A 297 -31.81 25.87 -34.80
CA CYS A 297 -31.09 27.13 -34.83
C CYS A 297 -30.40 27.34 -36.20
N GLU A 298 -30.65 28.50 -36.85
CA GLU A 298 -30.18 28.75 -38.23
C GLU A 298 -28.63 28.84 -38.32
N SER A 299 -27.94 29.10 -37.20
CA SER A 299 -26.48 29.09 -37.11
C SER A 299 -25.83 27.73 -36.83
N ALA A 300 -26.58 26.74 -36.32
CA ALA A 300 -26.04 25.44 -35.91
C ALA A 300 -26.50 24.28 -36.81
N CYS A 301 -27.72 24.35 -37.36
CA CYS A 301 -28.32 23.29 -38.18
C CYS A 301 -27.43 22.79 -39.33
N VAL A 302 -27.25 21.47 -39.41
CA VAL A 302 -26.53 20.77 -40.50
C VAL A 302 -27.50 19.88 -41.26
N SER A 303 -27.54 20.01 -42.59
CA SER A 303 -28.56 19.29 -43.39
C SER A 303 -28.22 17.81 -43.59
N ALA A 304 -28.79 16.94 -42.76
CA ALA A 304 -28.66 15.49 -42.79
C ALA A 304 -29.81 14.78 -43.56
N SER A 305 -30.68 14.03 -42.85
CA SER A 305 -31.85 13.32 -43.41
C SER A 305 -32.82 14.25 -44.13
N TYR A 306 -32.93 15.48 -43.64
CA TYR A 306 -33.66 16.58 -44.23
C TYR A 306 -32.77 17.80 -44.51
N THR A 307 -33.37 18.85 -45.05
CA THR A 307 -32.67 20.12 -45.33
C THR A 307 -33.08 21.16 -44.29
N CYS A 308 -32.09 21.77 -43.66
CA CYS A 308 -32.24 22.83 -42.67
C CYS A 308 -33.28 23.88 -43.07
N GLY A 309 -34.11 24.28 -42.11
CA GLY A 309 -35.18 25.26 -42.31
C GLY A 309 -36.37 24.74 -43.12
N ALA A 310 -36.40 23.47 -43.51
CA ALA A 310 -37.58 22.88 -44.16
C ALA A 310 -38.79 22.75 -43.21
N ASN A 311 -38.57 22.70 -41.90
CA ASN A 311 -39.61 22.56 -40.87
C ASN A 311 -39.71 23.76 -39.88
N ASN A 312 -39.09 24.90 -40.19
CA ASN A 312 -38.83 26.10 -39.34
C ASN A 312 -37.40 26.11 -38.74
N TYR A 313 -37.15 27.17 -37.95
CA TYR A 313 -36.10 27.29 -36.93
C TYR A 313 -36.77 28.04 -35.76
N ASP A 314 -37.24 27.34 -34.73
CA ASP A 314 -37.77 27.95 -33.48
C ASP A 314 -36.77 27.69 -32.32
N CYS A 315 -35.53 28.12 -32.53
CA CYS A 315 -34.36 27.93 -31.67
C CYS A 315 -34.60 28.30 -30.19
N LEU A 316 -34.31 27.35 -29.29
CA LEU A 316 -34.35 27.56 -27.83
C LEU A 316 -32.96 27.52 -27.15
N ASP A 317 -31.90 27.16 -27.89
CA ASP A 317 -30.51 27.20 -27.42
C ASP A 317 -30.12 28.60 -26.91
N PRO A 318 -29.77 28.77 -25.62
CA PRO A 318 -29.37 30.07 -25.07
C PRO A 318 -28.04 30.59 -25.63
N ASN A 319 -27.17 29.71 -26.15
CA ASN A 319 -25.83 30.04 -26.63
C ASN A 319 -25.79 30.40 -28.13
N SER A 320 -26.90 30.19 -28.86
CA SER A 320 -26.98 30.36 -30.31
C SER A 320 -26.77 31.80 -30.80
N CYS A 321 -26.38 31.93 -32.07
CA CYS A 321 -26.23 33.22 -32.74
C CYS A 321 -27.54 33.99 -32.94
N GLU A 322 -28.70 33.32 -32.86
CA GLU A 322 -30.02 33.98 -32.90
C GLU A 322 -30.38 34.64 -31.57
N ASN A 323 -29.86 34.11 -30.45
CA ASN A 323 -30.25 34.49 -29.09
C ASN A 323 -29.27 35.46 -28.40
N THR A 324 -28.07 35.70 -28.95
CA THR A 324 -27.08 36.66 -28.43
C THR A 324 -27.24 38.10 -28.98
N GLU A 325 -27.11 39.13 -28.13
CA GLU A 325 -27.29 40.55 -28.54
C GLU A 325 -26.16 41.11 -29.46
N ALA A 326 -25.05 40.38 -29.65
CA ALA A 326 -23.89 40.84 -30.42
C ALA A 326 -23.98 40.55 -31.92
N GLY A 327 -24.44 39.35 -32.28
CA GLY A 327 -24.36 38.79 -33.65
C GLY A 327 -22.98 38.21 -33.96
N CYS A 328 -22.97 37.00 -34.54
CA CYS A 328 -21.75 36.22 -34.73
C CYS A 328 -20.86 36.74 -35.87
N GLY A 329 -19.86 37.56 -35.52
CA GLY A 329 -18.70 37.85 -36.36
C GLY A 329 -17.59 36.83 -36.14
N CYS A 330 -16.88 36.88 -35.02
CA CYS A 330 -15.85 35.88 -34.66
C CYS A 330 -16.40 34.56 -34.09
N LEU A 331 -17.68 34.51 -33.68
CA LEU A 331 -18.30 33.36 -32.99
C LEU A 331 -18.70 32.17 -33.90
N LEU A 332 -18.57 32.30 -35.22
CA LEU A 332 -18.79 31.20 -36.18
C LEU A 332 -17.54 31.06 -37.06
N ASP A 333 -17.01 29.84 -37.22
CA ASP A 333 -15.85 29.53 -38.09
C ASP A 333 -14.63 30.43 -37.79
N ASN A 334 -14.47 30.87 -36.53
CA ASN A 334 -13.47 31.87 -36.11
C ASN A 334 -13.49 33.14 -37.02
N GLY A 335 -14.68 33.56 -37.46
CA GLY A 335 -14.86 34.66 -38.43
C GLY A 335 -14.37 34.38 -39.86
N GLY A 336 -14.15 33.12 -40.21
CA GLY A 336 -13.53 32.66 -41.44
C GLY A 336 -12.00 32.76 -41.42
N CYS A 337 -11.37 32.75 -40.24
CA CYS A 337 -9.92 32.83 -40.07
C CYS A 337 -9.22 31.47 -40.17
N GLY A 338 -9.92 30.38 -39.91
CA GLY A 338 -9.32 29.05 -39.71
C GLY A 338 -9.34 28.65 -38.24
N ASP A 339 -8.70 27.53 -37.94
CA ASP A 339 -8.67 26.92 -36.60
C ASP A 339 -8.29 27.92 -35.50
N PRO A 340 -9.08 28.06 -34.41
CA PRO A 340 -8.75 28.96 -33.31
C PRO A 340 -7.46 28.59 -32.55
N MET A 341 -6.95 27.36 -32.69
CA MET A 341 -5.65 26.95 -32.13
C MET A 341 -4.47 27.68 -32.80
N TYR A 342 -4.60 28.06 -34.08
CA TYR A 342 -3.54 28.74 -34.87
C TYR A 342 -3.90 30.17 -35.30
N TRP A 343 -5.14 30.61 -35.07
CA TRP A 343 -5.64 31.92 -35.53
C TRP A 343 -6.46 32.66 -34.48
N THR A 344 -6.11 33.92 -34.21
CA THR A 344 -6.95 34.84 -33.44
C THR A 344 -7.81 35.73 -34.34
N CYS A 345 -9.14 35.61 -34.21
CA CYS A 345 -10.10 36.54 -34.81
C CYS A 345 -10.30 37.80 -33.96
N ALA A 346 -10.35 38.97 -34.61
CA ALA A 346 -10.70 40.24 -33.97
C ALA A 346 -11.68 41.05 -34.83
N GLU A 347 -12.66 41.68 -34.18
CA GLU A 347 -13.66 42.52 -34.84
C GLU A 347 -13.27 44.01 -34.87
N GLY A 348 -13.10 44.56 -36.08
CA GLY A 348 -13.00 46.01 -36.31
C GLY A 348 -14.30 46.60 -36.89
N GLU A 349 -14.43 47.94 -36.94
CA GLU A 349 -15.62 48.64 -37.48
C GLU A 349 -15.94 48.24 -38.95
N GLY A 350 -16.69 47.15 -39.13
CA GLY A 350 -17.16 46.64 -40.41
C GLY A 350 -16.22 45.66 -41.14
N ALA A 351 -15.27 45.02 -40.46
CA ALA A 351 -14.48 43.90 -41.00
C ALA A 351 -13.87 43.03 -39.89
N VAL A 352 -13.89 41.71 -40.09
CA VAL A 352 -13.07 40.73 -39.36
C VAL A 352 -11.60 40.88 -39.77
N THR A 353 -10.69 40.69 -38.81
CA THR A 353 -9.26 40.54 -39.05
C THR A 353 -8.71 39.33 -38.32
N CYS A 354 -7.99 38.48 -39.05
CA CYS A 354 -7.28 37.31 -38.53
C CYS A 354 -5.84 37.67 -38.22
N THR A 355 -5.30 37.17 -37.12
CA THR A 355 -3.88 37.25 -36.79
C THR A 355 -3.39 35.84 -36.47
N ASP A 356 -2.25 35.50 -37.05
CA ASP A 356 -1.47 34.30 -36.74
C ASP A 356 -1.16 34.23 -35.24
N ILE A 357 -1.14 33.03 -34.68
CA ILE A 357 -0.56 32.76 -33.36
C ILE A 357 0.95 32.48 -33.56
N ASP A 358 1.75 32.67 -32.51
CA ASP A 358 3.18 32.35 -32.50
C ASP A 358 3.32 31.25 -31.44
N GLU A 359 2.96 30.02 -31.81
CA GLU A 359 2.94 28.84 -30.94
C GLU A 359 4.31 28.64 -30.28
N CYS A 360 5.39 28.81 -31.04
CA CYS A 360 6.76 28.75 -30.53
C CYS A 360 7.11 29.81 -29.47
N ALA A 361 6.26 30.83 -29.25
CA ALA A 361 6.49 31.85 -28.22
C ALA A 361 6.09 31.40 -26.80
N THR A 362 5.42 30.24 -26.67
CA THR A 362 5.04 29.62 -25.38
C THR A 362 5.42 28.15 -25.42
N ASP A 363 6.04 27.63 -24.36
CA ASP A 363 6.35 26.20 -24.19
C ASP A 363 6.97 25.49 -25.42
N ASN A 364 7.88 26.18 -26.12
CA ASN A 364 8.50 25.70 -27.37
C ASN A 364 7.49 25.18 -28.42
N GLY A 365 6.24 25.69 -28.42
CA GLY A 365 5.15 25.22 -29.28
C GLY A 365 4.73 23.76 -29.06
N GLY A 366 5.00 23.19 -27.87
CA GLY A 366 4.77 21.77 -27.58
C GLY A 366 5.84 20.83 -28.15
N CYS A 367 6.97 21.36 -28.63
CA CYS A 367 8.05 20.56 -29.23
C CYS A 367 8.98 19.86 -28.21
N GLY A 368 8.68 19.88 -26.91
CA GLY A 368 9.61 19.41 -25.87
C GLY A 368 10.78 20.37 -25.62
N ASP A 369 11.84 19.89 -24.96
CA ASP A 369 12.95 20.72 -24.47
C ASP A 369 13.63 21.55 -25.60
N PRO A 370 13.73 22.89 -25.47
CA PRO A 370 14.54 23.75 -26.34
C PRO A 370 16.01 23.35 -26.54
N ALA A 371 16.59 22.49 -25.70
CA ALA A 371 17.91 21.89 -25.86
C ALA A 371 17.94 20.71 -26.86
N MET A 372 16.82 19.99 -26.98
CA MET A 372 16.64 18.81 -27.85
C MET A 372 15.88 19.13 -29.14
N TYR A 373 14.97 20.11 -29.14
CA TYR A 373 14.10 20.41 -30.28
C TYR A 373 13.99 21.90 -30.57
N THR A 374 14.13 22.28 -31.84
CA THR A 374 13.84 23.64 -32.31
C THR A 374 12.43 23.78 -32.84
N CYS A 375 11.62 24.61 -32.21
CA CYS A 375 10.32 25.01 -32.75
C CYS A 375 10.49 26.04 -33.88
N SER A 376 9.79 25.81 -35.00
CA SER A 376 9.64 26.75 -36.11
C SER A 376 8.17 27.01 -36.42
N ASN A 377 7.73 28.27 -36.24
CA ASN A 377 6.34 28.69 -36.40
C ASN A 377 5.88 28.63 -37.87
N ASN A 378 4.61 28.22 -38.09
CA ASN A 378 4.04 28.04 -39.43
C ASN A 378 2.74 28.85 -39.56
N ASP A 379 2.74 29.93 -40.36
CA ASP A 379 1.56 30.80 -40.57
C ASP A 379 0.23 30.00 -40.75
N GLY A 380 -0.56 29.87 -39.69
CA GLY A 380 -1.85 29.17 -39.64
C GLY A 380 -1.86 27.64 -39.63
N ALA A 381 -0.83 26.99 -39.09
CA ALA A 381 -0.77 25.54 -38.88
C ALA A 381 0.13 25.17 -37.68
N ALA A 382 0.07 23.92 -37.23
CA ALA A 382 0.92 23.43 -36.15
C ALA A 382 2.42 23.77 -36.35
N PRO A 383 3.14 24.10 -35.27
CA PRO A 383 4.57 24.37 -35.36
C PRO A 383 5.33 23.15 -35.87
N THR A 384 6.44 23.39 -36.54
CA THR A 384 7.38 22.33 -36.95
C THR A 384 8.49 22.21 -35.93
N CYS A 385 8.55 21.07 -35.26
CA CYS A 385 9.66 20.66 -34.42
C CYS A 385 10.77 20.06 -35.31
N GLU A 386 11.98 20.61 -35.24
CA GLU A 386 13.17 20.05 -35.88
C GLU A 386 14.20 19.70 -34.79
N GLU A 387 14.48 18.41 -34.64
CA GLU A 387 15.38 17.82 -33.64
C GLU A 387 16.82 18.36 -33.77
N ILE A 388 17.42 18.69 -32.62
CA ILE A 388 18.82 19.07 -32.49
C ILE A 388 19.62 17.76 -32.36
N ALA A 389 19.86 17.10 -33.50
CA ALA A 389 20.58 15.84 -33.52
C ALA A 389 21.98 15.94 -32.87
N CYS A 390 22.30 14.94 -32.03
CA CYS A 390 23.60 14.66 -31.42
C CYS A 390 24.81 15.06 -32.29
N GLU A 391 25.78 15.84 -31.76
CA GLU A 391 27.03 16.11 -32.49
C GLU A 391 27.96 14.88 -32.58
N GLY A 392 27.74 13.88 -31.72
CA GLY A 392 28.45 12.60 -31.65
C GLY A 392 27.80 11.47 -32.47
N ASN A 393 27.88 10.24 -31.97
CA ASN A 393 27.27 9.05 -32.55
C ASN A 393 26.30 8.44 -31.54
N ILE A 394 24.98 8.60 -31.73
CA ILE A 394 23.98 8.32 -30.69
C ILE A 394 24.10 6.91 -30.06
N ASN A 395 24.46 5.89 -30.84
CA ASN A 395 24.72 4.51 -30.37
C ASN A 395 25.93 4.35 -29.42
N TRP A 396 26.57 5.44 -28.98
CA TRP A 396 27.61 5.45 -27.93
C TRP A 396 27.13 6.11 -26.62
N ALA A 397 26.01 6.83 -26.64
CA ALA A 397 25.40 7.31 -25.40
C ALA A 397 24.77 6.13 -24.66
N GLY A 398 25.12 5.94 -23.38
CA GLY A 398 24.68 4.80 -22.59
C GLY A 398 25.37 3.47 -22.94
N ASP A 399 26.53 3.47 -23.62
CA ASP A 399 27.26 2.25 -23.99
C ASP A 399 28.19 1.69 -22.88
N GLY A 400 28.30 2.40 -21.76
CA GLY A 400 29.16 2.09 -20.62
C GLY A 400 30.53 2.77 -20.65
N TYR A 401 30.83 3.62 -21.64
CA TYR A 401 32.10 4.35 -21.75
C TYR A 401 31.94 5.83 -22.11
N CYS A 402 32.47 6.71 -21.24
CA CYS A 402 32.56 8.15 -21.52
C CYS A 402 33.25 8.48 -22.87
N ASP A 403 32.47 8.86 -23.89
CA ASP A 403 32.89 9.29 -25.22
C ASP A 403 32.65 10.81 -25.40
N PRO A 404 33.70 11.67 -25.38
CA PRO A 404 33.55 13.13 -25.26
C PRO A 404 32.89 13.87 -26.44
N ASP A 405 32.63 13.20 -27.57
CA ASP A 405 31.86 13.77 -28.68
C ASP A 405 30.33 13.57 -28.47
N ASN A 406 29.92 12.67 -27.56
CA ASN A 406 28.54 12.40 -27.16
C ASN A 406 28.13 13.12 -25.84
N ASN A 407 29.09 13.44 -24.97
CA ASN A 407 28.89 14.14 -23.70
C ASN A 407 28.41 15.61 -23.88
N ASN A 408 27.14 15.78 -24.29
CA ASN A 408 26.39 17.03 -24.50
C ASN A 408 24.88 16.74 -24.52
N ALA A 409 24.03 17.73 -24.19
CA ALA A 409 22.57 17.55 -24.08
C ALA A 409 21.90 16.84 -25.28
N PRO A 410 22.19 17.18 -26.55
CA PRO A 410 21.73 16.45 -27.74
C PRO A 410 21.99 14.93 -27.83
N CYS A 411 22.72 14.34 -26.88
CA CYS A 411 22.93 12.90 -26.75
C CYS A 411 22.76 12.45 -25.28
N ASP A 412 21.90 13.14 -24.52
CA ASP A 412 21.62 12.92 -23.08
C ASP A 412 22.90 12.80 -22.24
N PHE A 413 23.87 13.66 -22.57
CA PHE A 413 25.20 13.71 -21.96
C PHE A 413 25.90 12.36 -21.89
N ASP A 414 25.81 11.63 -23.00
CA ASP A 414 26.39 10.28 -23.15
C ASP A 414 25.64 9.21 -22.34
N GLY A 415 24.33 9.40 -22.11
CA GLY A 415 23.53 8.54 -21.22
C GLY A 415 24.02 8.59 -19.76
N GLY A 416 24.76 9.65 -19.38
CA GLY A 416 25.43 9.76 -18.08
C GLY A 416 26.75 9.02 -17.96
N ASP A 417 27.27 8.35 -19.00
CA ASP A 417 28.51 7.54 -18.91
C ASP A 417 29.79 8.34 -18.63
N CYS A 418 29.74 9.66 -18.78
CA CYS A 418 30.83 10.57 -18.42
C CYS A 418 30.83 11.06 -16.97
N CYS A 419 29.86 10.65 -16.15
CA CYS A 419 29.68 11.14 -14.78
C CYS A 419 29.79 9.97 -13.77
N GLU A 420 30.52 10.16 -12.67
CA GLU A 420 30.82 9.06 -11.73
C GLU A 420 29.60 8.67 -10.89
N SER A 421 28.63 9.59 -10.72
CA SER A 421 27.33 9.32 -10.08
C SER A 421 26.48 8.25 -10.80
N THR A 422 26.60 8.17 -12.13
CA THR A 422 25.80 7.29 -12.99
C THR A 422 26.61 6.11 -13.51
N ASN A 423 27.90 6.29 -13.83
CA ASN A 423 28.79 5.19 -14.23
C ASN A 423 30.13 5.20 -13.48
N ALA A 424 30.14 4.56 -12.32
CA ALA A 424 31.35 4.31 -11.52
C ALA A 424 32.45 3.48 -12.25
N SER A 425 32.21 2.95 -13.45
CA SER A 425 33.22 2.23 -14.25
C SER A 425 34.17 3.16 -15.02
N CYS A 426 33.79 4.42 -15.27
CA CYS A 426 34.72 5.40 -15.84
C CYS A 426 35.80 5.79 -14.80
N ALA A 427 35.48 5.70 -13.51
CA ALA A 427 36.35 6.09 -12.40
C ALA A 427 37.73 5.39 -12.43
N GLY A 428 38.80 6.20 -12.46
CA GLY A 428 40.17 5.71 -12.52
C GLY A 428 40.64 5.17 -13.87
N SER A 429 39.83 5.25 -14.93
CA SER A 429 40.23 4.98 -16.31
C SER A 429 41.33 5.93 -16.78
N THR A 430 42.41 5.38 -17.37
CA THR A 430 43.53 6.20 -17.89
C THR A 430 43.40 6.57 -19.37
N PHE A 431 42.23 6.31 -19.97
CA PHE A 431 41.98 6.49 -21.41
C PHE A 431 40.65 7.21 -21.69
N TYR A 432 39.62 6.90 -20.91
CA TYR A 432 38.29 7.52 -20.92
C TYR A 432 38.01 8.09 -19.53
N PRO A 433 38.53 9.27 -19.18
CA PRO A 433 38.27 9.89 -17.88
C PRO A 433 36.84 10.43 -17.82
N CYS A 434 36.24 10.44 -16.64
CA CYS A 434 34.96 11.07 -16.36
C CYS A 434 35.13 12.61 -16.40
N ASP A 435 35.07 13.18 -17.60
CA ASP A 435 35.06 14.63 -17.84
C ASP A 435 33.58 15.09 -18.00
N CYS A 436 32.73 14.77 -17.01
CA CYS A 436 31.28 15.04 -16.98
C CYS A 436 30.91 16.48 -17.39
N GLN A 437 29.86 16.65 -18.21
CA GLN A 437 29.32 17.96 -18.60
C GLN A 437 27.81 18.13 -18.32
N ASP A 438 27.10 17.03 -18.08
CA ASP A 438 26.12 16.79 -16.99
C ASP A 438 25.59 17.95 -16.12
N PRO A 439 24.93 19.05 -16.55
CA PRO A 439 24.59 20.13 -15.62
C PRO A 439 23.66 19.69 -14.47
N ASP A 440 22.87 18.65 -14.66
CA ASP A 440 21.89 18.12 -13.72
C ASP A 440 22.38 16.81 -13.06
N SER A 441 23.68 16.52 -13.20
CA SER A 441 24.44 15.51 -12.44
C SER A 441 25.27 16.12 -11.30
N CYS A 442 25.70 15.28 -10.35
CA CYS A 442 26.51 15.72 -9.21
C CYS A 442 27.88 16.29 -9.65
N GLU A 443 28.62 15.60 -10.52
CA GLU A 443 29.93 16.07 -10.99
C GLU A 443 29.85 17.35 -11.83
N GLY A 444 28.77 17.56 -12.59
CA GLY A 444 28.60 18.77 -13.41
C GLY A 444 28.26 20.01 -12.59
N GLN A 445 27.58 19.87 -11.45
CA GLN A 445 27.49 20.93 -10.42
C GLN A 445 28.81 21.16 -9.68
N GLY A 446 29.73 20.18 -9.72
CA GLY A 446 31.08 20.26 -9.17
C GLY A 446 31.32 19.47 -7.89
N GLY A 447 30.45 18.49 -7.60
CA GLY A 447 30.68 17.45 -6.60
C GLY A 447 31.57 16.30 -7.10
N ASP A 448 31.61 15.24 -6.32
CA ASP A 448 32.38 14.00 -6.50
C ASP A 448 31.58 12.86 -5.83
N ALA A 449 30.87 12.04 -6.61
CA ALA A 449 30.03 10.98 -6.06
C ALA A 449 30.82 9.94 -5.24
N SER A 450 32.14 9.88 -5.37
CA SER A 450 32.98 8.96 -4.59
C SER A 450 33.14 9.35 -3.10
N THR A 451 32.65 10.52 -2.69
CA THR A 451 32.61 10.98 -1.29
C THR A 451 31.21 11.23 -0.73
N SER A 452 30.12 11.00 -1.49
CA SER A 452 28.77 11.20 -0.96
C SER A 452 28.40 10.08 0.03
N GLY A 453 28.02 10.42 1.26
CA GLY A 453 27.76 9.43 2.32
C GLY A 453 29.01 8.73 2.89
N ASP A 454 30.19 9.37 2.80
CA ASP A 454 31.50 8.88 3.28
C ASP A 454 31.65 8.85 4.81
N GLY A 455 30.84 9.61 5.54
CA GLY A 455 31.04 9.99 6.94
C GLY A 455 31.74 11.35 7.13
N SER A 456 31.87 12.14 6.06
CA SER A 456 32.60 13.42 6.02
C SER A 456 31.87 14.47 5.20
N CYS A 457 31.62 15.65 5.78
CA CYS A 457 31.07 16.79 5.02
C CYS A 457 32.08 17.36 4.00
N ASP A 458 31.82 17.15 2.71
CA ASP A 458 32.58 17.67 1.58
C ASP A 458 31.81 18.76 0.83
N GLU A 459 32.37 19.98 0.83
CA GLU A 459 31.73 21.24 0.36
C GLU A 459 31.27 21.24 -1.12
N GLY A 460 31.64 20.23 -1.93
CA GLY A 460 31.18 20.08 -3.32
C GLY A 460 29.85 19.33 -3.43
N ASN A 461 29.65 18.33 -2.57
CA ASN A 461 28.51 17.42 -2.59
C ASN A 461 27.29 17.96 -1.81
N ASN A 462 27.50 18.97 -0.97
CA ASN A 462 26.44 19.62 -0.22
C ASN A 462 25.57 20.54 -1.10
N ASN A 463 24.84 19.92 -2.03
CA ASN A 463 23.84 20.54 -2.90
C ASN A 463 22.78 19.47 -3.29
N ALA A 464 21.60 19.92 -3.72
CA ALA A 464 20.45 19.03 -3.98
C ALA A 464 20.74 17.93 -5.02
N VAL A 465 21.47 18.25 -6.09
CA VAL A 465 21.77 17.32 -7.20
C VAL A 465 22.74 16.20 -6.75
N CYS A 466 23.54 16.46 -5.72
CA CYS A 466 24.42 15.48 -5.08
C CYS A 466 23.78 14.81 -3.84
N GLY A 467 22.46 14.96 -3.61
CA GLY A 467 21.77 14.40 -2.44
C GLY A 467 22.28 14.98 -1.11
N TYR A 468 22.69 16.25 -1.09
CA TYR A 468 23.29 16.94 0.07
C TYR A 468 24.37 16.11 0.80
N ASP A 469 25.24 15.45 0.04
CA ASP A 469 26.37 14.65 0.55
C ASP A 469 25.93 13.46 1.42
N GLY A 470 24.77 12.87 1.11
CA GLY A 470 24.17 11.80 1.91
C GLY A 470 23.74 12.24 3.32
N GLY A 471 23.70 13.55 3.58
CA GLY A 471 23.45 14.12 4.90
C GLY A 471 24.70 14.26 5.79
N ASP A 472 25.91 13.93 5.33
CA ASP A 472 27.13 14.05 6.16
C ASP A 472 27.49 15.50 6.55
N CYS A 473 26.96 16.48 5.81
CA CYS A 473 27.04 17.88 6.19
C CYS A 473 26.03 18.32 7.26
N CYS A 474 25.03 17.50 7.60
CA CYS A 474 24.05 17.82 8.64
C CYS A 474 24.71 17.78 10.03
N ASN A 475 25.06 18.95 10.56
CA ASN A 475 25.61 19.05 11.91
C ASN A 475 24.50 18.89 12.95
N THR A 476 24.31 17.66 13.44
CA THR A 476 23.39 17.27 14.53
C THR A 476 23.65 17.99 15.87
N ASN A 477 24.73 18.76 16.01
CA ASN A 477 25.00 19.61 17.18
C ASN A 477 24.64 21.10 16.95
N SER A 478 24.23 21.48 15.73
CA SER A 478 23.65 22.81 15.39
C SER A 478 22.14 22.74 15.13
N SER A 479 21.64 21.63 14.57
CA SER A 479 20.21 21.50 14.24
C SER A 479 19.33 21.66 15.49
N GLY A 480 18.41 22.61 15.47
CA GLY A 480 17.56 22.98 16.61
C GLY A 480 18.27 23.66 17.79
N ASP A 481 19.45 24.28 17.61
CA ASP A 481 20.19 24.95 18.70
C ASP A 481 19.79 26.42 18.96
N GLY A 482 18.90 26.97 18.12
CA GLY A 482 18.38 28.34 18.10
C GLY A 482 19.09 29.29 17.14
N TYR A 483 19.88 28.78 16.17
CA TYR A 483 20.69 29.58 15.24
C TYR A 483 20.67 28.99 13.83
N CYS A 484 20.13 29.73 12.86
CA CYS A 484 20.11 29.36 11.44
C CYS A 484 21.52 29.12 10.84
N ASP A 485 21.97 27.86 10.86
CA ASP A 485 23.16 27.34 10.22
C ASP A 485 22.79 26.81 8.83
N ASN A 486 23.05 27.64 7.83
CA ASN A 486 22.70 27.46 6.41
C ASN A 486 23.24 26.17 5.75
N VAL A 487 24.06 25.39 6.46
CA VAL A 487 24.54 24.05 6.04
C VAL A 487 23.47 22.99 6.28
N ASN A 488 22.72 23.12 7.38
CA ASN A 488 21.59 22.25 7.76
C ASN A 488 20.26 22.74 7.18
N ASN A 489 20.21 23.92 6.56
CA ASN A 489 18.99 24.54 6.04
C ASN A 489 18.58 23.94 4.68
N ASN A 490 18.33 22.65 4.67
CA ASN A 490 17.83 21.87 3.55
C ASN A 490 16.93 20.74 4.07
N GLU A 491 16.17 20.13 3.17
CA GLU A 491 15.22 19.06 3.43
C GLU A 491 15.85 17.84 4.14
N ILE A 492 16.96 17.31 3.61
CA ILE A 492 17.69 16.16 4.16
C ILE A 492 18.22 16.42 5.58
N CYS A 493 18.57 17.66 5.90
CA CYS A 493 18.98 18.08 7.24
C CYS A 493 17.83 18.60 8.13
N GLY A 494 16.56 18.39 7.74
CA GLY A 494 15.38 18.78 8.51
C GLY A 494 15.22 20.29 8.69
N TRP A 495 15.62 21.09 7.70
CA TRP A 495 15.56 22.56 7.70
C TRP A 495 16.20 23.20 8.94
N ASP A 496 17.32 22.65 9.41
CA ASP A 496 18.05 23.04 10.62
C ASP A 496 17.21 22.92 11.92
N GLY A 497 16.32 21.91 11.96
CA GLY A 497 15.36 21.75 13.05
C GLY A 497 14.28 22.83 13.07
N GLY A 498 14.11 23.54 11.94
CA GLY A 498 13.20 24.67 11.78
C GLY A 498 13.82 26.05 12.11
N ASP A 499 15.08 26.14 12.54
CA ASP A 499 15.66 27.40 13.04
C ASP A 499 15.90 28.48 11.97
N CYS A 500 15.92 28.11 10.69
CA CYS A 500 16.09 29.05 9.58
C CYS A 500 14.80 29.76 9.10
N CYS A 501 13.63 29.27 9.47
CA CYS A 501 12.34 29.93 9.28
C CYS A 501 11.86 30.47 10.62
N GLY A 502 11.43 31.74 10.69
CA GLY A 502 11.01 32.32 11.96
C GLY A 502 9.78 31.63 12.55
N SER A 503 8.85 31.24 11.68
CA SER A 503 7.60 30.55 11.99
C SER A 503 7.76 29.16 12.62
N THR A 504 8.90 28.49 12.41
CA THR A 504 9.22 27.17 13.00
C THR A 504 10.36 27.21 14.03
N CYS A 505 11.13 28.30 14.11
CA CYS A 505 12.31 28.39 14.97
C CYS A 505 11.98 28.26 16.47
N VAL A 506 12.71 27.39 17.17
CA VAL A 506 12.58 27.20 18.62
C VAL A 506 13.89 27.60 19.29
N SER A 507 13.84 28.56 20.22
CA SER A 507 15.05 29.06 20.88
C SER A 507 15.69 27.99 21.78
N GLY A 508 16.74 27.34 21.26
CA GLY A 508 17.47 26.26 21.92
C GLY A 508 18.30 26.66 23.14
N ALA A 509 19.17 25.74 23.58
CA ALA A 509 19.93 25.90 24.83
C ALA A 509 21.13 26.85 24.72
N THR A 510 21.60 27.14 23.50
CA THR A 510 22.83 27.91 23.24
C THR A 510 22.53 29.27 22.61
N PHE A 511 21.63 29.31 21.63
CA PHE A 511 21.19 30.53 20.95
C PHE A 511 19.68 30.73 21.09
N ALA A 512 19.21 31.86 20.57
CA ALA A 512 17.79 32.16 20.47
C ALA A 512 17.50 32.65 19.06
N CYS A 513 16.27 32.42 18.60
CA CYS A 513 15.81 32.84 17.28
C CYS A 513 16.17 34.31 16.97
N GLU A 514 16.32 34.62 15.67
CA GLU A 514 17.04 35.78 15.13
C GLU A 514 18.58 35.78 15.28
N SER A 515 19.23 34.88 16.06
CA SER A 515 20.69 34.98 16.30
C SER A 515 21.55 34.82 15.04
N GLY A 516 21.12 33.97 14.10
CA GLY A 516 21.70 33.85 12.75
C GLY A 516 21.03 34.75 11.70
N GLY A 517 19.86 35.31 12.03
CA GLY A 517 18.86 35.79 11.07
C GLY A 517 17.94 34.66 10.60
N TYR A 518 17.07 34.95 9.64
CA TYR A 518 16.21 33.98 8.97
C TYR A 518 16.56 33.93 7.47
N ASN A 519 16.46 32.73 6.90
CA ASN A 519 16.69 32.44 5.48
C ASN A 519 15.82 31.23 5.11
N CYS A 520 14.50 31.38 5.27
CA CYS A 520 13.58 30.26 5.16
C CYS A 520 13.63 29.62 3.77
N LEU A 521 13.78 28.29 3.75
CA LEU A 521 13.72 27.46 2.54
C LEU A 521 12.71 26.30 2.67
N ASN A 522 12.19 26.04 3.87
CA ASN A 522 11.12 25.06 4.11
C ASN A 522 9.83 25.52 3.39
N PRO A 523 9.25 24.73 2.47
CA PRO A 523 8.03 25.10 1.75
C PRO A 523 6.80 25.23 2.67
N ASP A 524 6.74 24.45 3.76
CA ASP A 524 5.57 24.34 4.63
C ASP A 524 5.51 25.42 5.72
N ALA A 525 6.63 26.12 5.93
CA ALA A 525 6.69 27.25 6.87
C ALA A 525 5.86 28.44 6.35
N CYS A 526 5.09 29.08 7.24
CA CYS A 526 4.24 30.24 6.95
C CYS A 526 4.87 31.32 6.05
N GLU A 527 6.18 31.59 6.21
CA GLU A 527 6.92 32.60 5.43
C GLU A 527 7.09 32.28 3.94
N SER A 528 6.83 31.05 3.52
CA SER A 528 6.89 30.61 2.12
C SER A 528 5.61 30.95 1.35
N TYR A 529 4.51 31.26 2.04
CA TYR A 529 3.22 31.61 1.44
C TYR A 529 3.11 33.12 1.12
N PRO A 530 2.49 33.51 -0.02
CA PRO A 530 2.37 34.91 -0.39
C PRO A 530 1.40 35.68 0.51
N ASP A 531 1.74 36.96 0.77
CA ASP A 531 1.02 37.90 1.65
C ASP A 531 0.97 37.55 3.16
N THR A 532 1.78 36.58 3.64
CA THR A 532 2.04 36.35 5.08
C THR A 532 3.13 37.28 5.65
N GLU A 533 3.12 37.51 6.97
CA GLU A 533 4.21 38.15 7.73
C GLU A 533 4.38 37.43 9.10
N PHE A 534 5.31 36.46 9.20
CA PHE A 534 5.54 35.67 10.44
C PHE A 534 5.67 36.53 11.72
N LEU A 535 6.37 37.67 11.64
CA LEU A 535 6.62 38.54 12.79
C LEU A 535 5.35 39.14 13.43
N SER A 536 4.17 38.88 12.84
CA SER A 536 2.88 39.29 13.35
C SER A 536 1.99 38.12 13.85
N ILE A 537 2.41 36.86 13.66
CA ILE A 537 1.78 35.68 14.30
C ILE A 537 1.91 35.82 15.83
N GLY A 538 0.79 35.82 16.54
CA GLY A 538 0.77 35.96 18.00
C GLY A 538 1.22 37.35 18.52
N ASP A 539 1.17 38.42 17.71
CA ASP A 539 1.50 39.79 18.13
C ASP A 539 0.41 40.51 18.97
N GLY A 540 -0.80 39.93 19.03
CA GLY A 540 -2.01 40.46 19.64
C GLY A 540 -2.98 41.13 18.65
N THR A 541 -2.84 40.89 17.34
CA THR A 541 -3.58 41.61 16.29
C THR A 541 -3.89 40.73 15.08
N CYS A 542 -5.14 40.31 14.85
CA CYS A 542 -5.51 39.52 13.67
C CYS A 542 -5.03 40.09 12.31
N ASN A 543 -4.12 39.36 11.67
CA ASN A 543 -3.53 39.62 10.35
C ASN A 543 -4.09 38.63 9.32
N THR A 544 -4.96 39.11 8.44
CA THR A 544 -5.69 38.25 7.49
C THR A 544 -4.83 37.50 6.46
N GLY A 545 -3.53 37.82 6.33
CA GLY A 545 -2.59 37.04 5.53
C GLY A 545 -2.09 35.78 6.25
N ASN A 546 -1.89 35.87 7.56
CA ASN A 546 -1.47 34.76 8.43
C ASN A 546 -2.66 33.88 8.87
N ASN A 547 -3.90 34.21 8.49
CA ASN A 547 -5.09 33.44 8.85
C ASN A 547 -5.26 32.21 7.94
N ILE A 548 -4.20 31.40 7.88
CA ILE A 548 -4.11 30.10 7.21
C ILE A 548 -3.50 29.08 8.18
N GLU A 549 -3.67 27.81 7.87
CA GLU A 549 -3.27 26.68 8.73
C GLU A 549 -1.77 26.61 8.98
N GLN A 550 -0.95 26.80 7.94
CA GLN A 550 0.52 26.82 7.97
C GLN A 550 1.10 27.96 8.83
N CYS A 551 0.26 28.91 9.25
CA CYS A 551 0.58 30.03 10.12
C CYS A 551 -0.12 29.94 11.49
N GLY A 552 -0.74 28.79 11.81
CA GLY A 552 -1.51 28.57 13.04
C GLY A 552 -2.68 29.53 13.20
N TYR A 553 -3.30 29.97 12.09
CA TYR A 553 -4.33 31.02 12.04
C TYR A 553 -3.90 32.28 12.81
N ASP A 554 -2.77 32.84 12.41
CA ASP A 554 -2.10 33.99 13.03
C ASP A 554 -1.74 33.75 14.52
N GLY A 555 -1.45 32.50 14.88
CA GLY A 555 -1.18 32.08 16.25
C GLY A 555 -2.41 32.15 17.16
N GLY A 556 -3.61 32.15 16.56
CA GLY A 556 -4.88 32.34 17.27
C GLY A 556 -5.26 33.81 17.53
N ASP A 557 -4.51 34.81 17.04
CA ASP A 557 -4.86 36.24 17.26
C ASP A 557 -6.13 36.69 16.51
N CYS A 558 -6.56 35.92 15.53
CA CYS A 558 -7.88 36.09 14.92
C CYS A 558 -9.01 35.57 15.83
N CYS A 559 -8.74 34.69 16.80
CA CYS A 559 -9.70 34.32 17.84
C CYS A 559 -9.82 35.44 18.88
N ASN A 560 -11.00 36.08 18.95
CA ASN A 560 -11.23 37.12 19.96
C ASN A 560 -11.66 36.49 21.29
N ALA A 561 -10.73 36.31 22.23
CA ALA A 561 -10.98 35.82 23.60
C ALA A 561 -11.83 36.76 24.50
N SER A 562 -12.59 37.69 23.90
CA SER A 562 -13.70 38.44 24.53
C SER A 562 -15.06 38.18 23.88
N TRP A 563 -15.12 37.32 22.86
CA TRP A 563 -16.32 36.85 22.16
C TRP A 563 -16.52 35.33 22.34
N ASP A 564 -15.42 34.58 22.43
CA ASP A 564 -15.40 33.15 22.85
C ASP A 564 -16.27 32.92 24.09
N GLY A 565 -17.41 32.25 23.91
CA GLY A 565 -18.37 31.95 24.97
C GLY A 565 -19.07 33.15 25.60
N ASP A 566 -19.19 34.30 24.91
CA ASP A 566 -19.83 35.53 25.44
C ASP A 566 -21.37 35.56 25.34
N GLY A 567 -21.96 34.57 24.66
CA GLY A 567 -23.40 34.35 24.49
C GLY A 567 -23.96 34.82 23.14
N TYR A 568 -23.11 35.02 22.15
CA TYR A 568 -23.47 35.45 20.79
C TYR A 568 -22.59 34.71 19.78
N CYS A 569 -23.18 34.21 18.69
CA CYS A 569 -22.42 33.68 17.57
C CYS A 569 -21.62 34.79 16.86
N ASP A 570 -20.31 34.86 17.09
CA ASP A 570 -19.36 35.72 16.40
C ASP A 570 -18.51 34.86 15.44
N GLY A 571 -18.91 34.84 14.16
CA GLY A 571 -18.31 34.03 13.08
C GLY A 571 -16.84 34.31 12.71
N VAL A 572 -16.10 34.98 13.58
CA VAL A 572 -14.63 35.10 13.58
C VAL A 572 -14.01 34.06 14.53
N ASN A 573 -14.73 33.67 15.58
CA ASN A 573 -14.38 32.63 16.54
C ASN A 573 -15.03 31.27 16.21
N ASN A 574 -15.97 31.23 15.27
CA ASN A 574 -16.64 30.00 14.81
C ASN A 574 -15.73 29.17 13.88
N THR A 575 -14.58 28.73 14.38
CA THR A 575 -13.57 27.93 13.65
C THR A 575 -12.92 26.91 14.60
N PRO A 576 -12.27 25.84 14.11
CA PRO A 576 -11.70 24.80 14.96
C PRO A 576 -10.67 25.33 15.97
N VAL A 577 -9.72 26.17 15.52
CA VAL A 577 -8.67 26.75 16.37
C VAL A 577 -9.21 27.75 17.40
N CYS A 578 -10.37 28.35 17.12
CA CYS A 578 -11.08 29.22 18.05
C CYS A 578 -12.16 28.47 18.88
N GLY A 579 -12.19 27.13 18.84
CA GLY A 579 -13.11 26.31 19.64
C GLY A 579 -14.58 26.47 19.27
N PHE A 580 -14.88 26.80 18.00
CA PHE A 580 -16.23 27.06 17.48
C PHE A 580 -17.04 28.06 18.34
N ASP A 581 -16.37 29.09 18.83
CA ASP A 581 -16.93 30.14 19.71
C ASP A 581 -17.49 29.58 21.04
N SER A 582 -16.85 28.51 21.57
CA SER A 582 -17.35 27.68 22.66
C SER A 582 -18.77 27.11 22.41
N GLY A 583 -19.14 26.92 21.14
CA GLY A 583 -20.44 26.44 20.69
C GLY A 583 -21.54 27.51 20.62
N ASP A 584 -21.25 28.80 20.82
CA ASP A 584 -22.28 29.86 20.81
C ASP A 584 -22.99 30.06 19.45
N CYS A 585 -22.46 29.46 18.37
CA CYS A 585 -23.07 29.36 17.04
C CYS A 585 -24.00 28.15 16.82
N CYS A 586 -24.10 27.23 17.77
CA CYS A 586 -24.94 26.03 17.71
C CYS A 586 -26.14 26.14 18.70
N GLU A 587 -27.35 25.77 18.29
CA GLU A 587 -28.57 26.02 19.08
C GLU A 587 -28.76 25.02 20.25
N SER A 588 -28.20 23.82 20.16
CA SER A 588 -28.11 22.80 21.22
C SER A 588 -27.23 23.24 22.39
N VAL A 589 -26.16 24.01 22.11
CA VAL A 589 -25.26 24.59 23.12
C VAL A 589 -25.80 25.95 23.59
N ASN A 590 -26.15 26.83 22.65
CA ASN A 590 -26.68 28.17 22.93
C ASN A 590 -28.04 28.43 22.25
N ALA A 591 -29.11 28.00 22.94
CA ALA A 591 -30.49 28.22 22.51
C ALA A 591 -30.94 29.71 22.47
N ASP A 592 -30.14 30.68 22.95
CA ASP A 592 -30.42 32.12 22.77
C ASP A 592 -29.84 32.66 21.43
N CYS A 593 -28.95 31.91 20.73
CA CYS A 593 -28.33 32.30 19.44
C CYS A 593 -29.38 32.77 18.43
N ALA A 594 -30.44 31.97 18.22
CA ALA A 594 -31.58 32.24 17.33
C ALA A 594 -32.32 33.57 17.60
N THR A 595 -32.09 34.17 18.78
CA THR A 595 -32.76 35.39 19.24
C THR A 595 -31.87 36.63 19.21
N SER A 596 -30.55 36.47 19.07
CA SER A 596 -29.54 37.54 19.07
C SER A 596 -29.81 38.60 17.97
N GLY A 597 -30.15 38.13 16.77
CA GLY A 597 -30.81 38.91 15.72
C GLY A 597 -29.92 39.85 14.89
N THR A 598 -28.61 39.58 14.81
CA THR A 598 -27.68 40.33 13.92
C THR A 598 -26.87 39.49 12.94
N TRP A 599 -26.62 38.21 13.25
CA TRP A 599 -26.00 37.20 12.37
C TRP A 599 -26.87 35.93 12.40
N PRO A 600 -26.78 35.03 11.39
CA PRO A 600 -27.38 33.69 11.49
C PRO A 600 -26.61 32.84 12.50
N CYS A 601 -27.28 31.86 13.10
CA CYS A 601 -26.61 30.70 13.68
C CYS A 601 -26.16 29.81 12.52
N ASP A 602 -24.91 29.37 12.56
CA ASP A 602 -24.21 28.70 11.48
C ASP A 602 -23.24 27.71 12.16
N CYS A 603 -23.79 26.59 12.62
CA CYS A 603 -23.07 25.66 13.48
C CYS A 603 -22.01 24.91 12.65
N GLN A 604 -20.73 25.17 12.92
CA GLN A 604 -19.60 24.50 12.25
C GLN A 604 -18.82 23.56 13.17
N ASP A 605 -19.28 23.40 14.42
CA ASP A 605 -18.83 22.33 15.32
C ASP A 605 -19.48 21.00 14.89
N PRO A 606 -18.72 20.01 14.36
CA PRO A 606 -19.30 18.74 13.95
C PRO A 606 -19.84 17.93 15.13
N ALA A 607 -19.31 18.14 16.35
CA ALA A 607 -19.71 17.41 17.55
C ALA A 607 -21.01 17.94 18.21
N ALA A 608 -21.53 19.08 17.76
CA ALA A 608 -22.79 19.63 18.26
C ALA A 608 -24.01 18.95 17.60
N CYS A 609 -25.01 18.57 18.38
CA CYS A 609 -26.21 17.84 17.93
C CYS A 609 -26.99 18.52 16.76
N ASP A 610 -26.85 19.83 16.54
CA ASP A 610 -27.50 20.56 15.43
C ASP A 610 -26.74 20.51 14.10
N SER A 611 -25.53 19.93 14.05
CA SER A 611 -24.80 19.69 12.80
C SER A 611 -25.56 18.72 11.88
N ASN A 612 -26.45 17.90 12.46
CA ASN A 612 -27.30 16.93 11.78
C ASN A 612 -28.69 17.50 11.48
N GLU A 613 -29.04 17.71 10.20
CA GLU A 613 -30.36 18.24 9.77
C GLU A 613 -31.58 17.41 10.24
N ALA A 614 -31.39 16.18 10.71
CA ALA A 614 -32.47 15.30 11.18
C ALA A 614 -32.81 15.43 12.68
N ALA A 615 -31.93 16.02 13.49
CA ALA A 615 -32.09 16.11 14.95
C ALA A 615 -33.05 17.24 15.38
N ASP A 616 -33.75 17.06 16.50
CA ASP A 616 -34.59 18.11 17.11
C ASP A 616 -34.16 18.33 18.57
N PHE A 617 -33.13 19.17 18.73
CA PHE A 617 -32.53 19.52 20.03
C PHE A 617 -33.56 20.01 21.06
N THR A 618 -34.75 20.45 20.64
CA THR A 618 -35.80 20.94 21.55
C THR A 618 -36.49 19.85 22.37
N LYS A 619 -36.14 18.57 22.15
CA LYS A 619 -36.73 17.41 22.82
C LYS A 619 -35.77 16.59 23.71
N ILE A 620 -34.46 16.82 23.64
CA ILE A 620 -33.46 16.00 24.37
C ILE A 620 -33.80 15.97 25.86
N GLY A 621 -34.06 14.78 26.41
CA GLY A 621 -34.38 14.57 27.82
C GLY A 621 -35.76 15.07 28.29
N ASP A 622 -36.83 14.91 27.48
CA ASP A 622 -38.20 15.36 27.83
C ASP A 622 -39.10 14.34 28.59
N GLU A 623 -38.54 13.20 29.02
CA GLU A 623 -39.21 11.98 29.52
C GLU A 623 -39.87 11.12 28.41
N ILE A 624 -39.51 11.30 27.13
CA ILE A 624 -39.99 10.52 25.97
C ILE A 624 -38.87 10.25 24.95
N CYS A 625 -38.50 8.98 24.76
CA CYS A 625 -37.55 8.54 23.73
C CYS A 625 -37.98 8.94 22.30
N ASP A 626 -37.34 9.95 21.74
CA ASP A 626 -37.59 10.54 20.41
C ASP A 626 -36.44 10.18 19.44
N LEU A 627 -36.70 9.23 18.54
CA LEU A 627 -35.68 8.53 17.74
C LEU A 627 -34.78 9.43 16.86
N SER A 628 -35.18 10.67 16.56
CA SER A 628 -34.32 11.64 15.86
C SER A 628 -33.08 12.05 16.66
N ASN A 629 -33.15 11.89 17.98
CA ASN A 629 -32.16 12.35 18.94
C ASN A 629 -31.41 11.18 19.61
N ASN A 630 -31.79 9.94 19.29
CA ASN A 630 -31.19 8.72 19.82
C ASN A 630 -29.88 8.39 19.06
N ASN A 631 -28.91 9.30 19.16
CA ASN A 631 -27.55 9.19 18.66
C ASN A 631 -26.58 9.77 19.70
N GLU A 632 -25.27 9.56 19.54
CA GLU A 632 -24.27 9.95 20.55
C GLU A 632 -24.13 11.48 20.70
N ALA A 633 -24.06 12.25 19.61
CA ALA A 633 -23.93 13.72 19.65
C ALA A 633 -25.10 14.40 20.40
N CYS A 634 -26.30 13.80 20.34
CA CYS A 634 -27.49 14.23 21.07
C CYS A 634 -27.66 13.50 22.43
N GLY A 635 -26.66 12.74 22.87
CA GLY A 635 -26.60 12.09 24.19
C GLY A 635 -27.60 10.97 24.39
N TRP A 636 -27.94 10.21 23.34
CA TRP A 636 -28.97 9.17 23.31
C TRP A 636 -30.32 9.69 23.83
N ASP A 637 -30.75 10.82 23.27
CA ASP A 637 -31.93 11.61 23.66
C ASP A 637 -31.96 11.97 25.17
N GLY A 638 -30.78 12.17 25.77
CA GLY A 638 -30.61 12.43 27.20
C GLY A 638 -30.75 11.20 28.09
N GLY A 639 -30.86 10.00 27.50
CA GLY A 639 -30.96 8.70 28.20
C GLY A 639 -32.38 8.23 28.52
N ASP A 640 -33.43 8.89 28.00
CA ASP A 640 -34.84 8.58 28.32
C ASP A 640 -35.37 7.27 27.70
N CYS A 641 -34.57 6.57 26.89
CA CYS A 641 -34.93 5.29 26.27
C CYS A 641 -34.76 4.06 27.20
N CYS A 642 -34.16 4.18 28.39
CA CYS A 642 -33.79 3.05 29.26
C CYS A 642 -34.32 3.16 30.71
N ASN A 643 -34.76 2.05 31.35
CA ASN A 643 -35.26 2.06 32.74
C ASN A 643 -34.53 1.11 33.71
N ALA A 644 -33.54 1.66 34.42
CA ALA A 644 -32.70 0.97 35.40
C ALA A 644 -33.42 0.47 36.69
N SER A 645 -34.76 0.50 36.77
CA SER A 645 -35.51 -0.02 37.93
C SER A 645 -36.03 -1.46 37.77
N TRP A 646 -35.92 -2.07 36.58
CA TRP A 646 -36.52 -3.39 36.24
C TRP A 646 -35.50 -4.47 35.86
N TYR A 647 -34.28 -4.06 35.47
CA TYR A 647 -33.12 -4.89 35.15
C TYR A 647 -32.87 -6.03 36.17
N THR A 648 -32.82 -7.28 35.73
CA THR A 648 -32.55 -8.51 36.53
C THR A 648 -33.53 -8.80 37.68
N ASP A 649 -34.81 -8.42 37.57
CA ASP A 649 -35.83 -8.65 38.63
C ASP A 649 -36.58 -10.00 38.56
N SER A 650 -36.24 -10.86 37.60
CA SER A 650 -36.89 -12.15 37.28
C SER A 650 -38.32 -12.05 36.73
N PHE A 651 -38.61 -10.92 36.08
CA PHE A 651 -39.67 -10.78 35.07
C PHE A 651 -39.02 -10.37 33.73
N CYS A 652 -39.83 -10.29 32.67
CA CYS A 652 -39.37 -9.83 31.36
C CYS A 652 -40.15 -8.57 31.00
N ASP A 653 -39.52 -7.41 31.14
CA ASP A 653 -40.12 -6.12 30.82
C ASP A 653 -39.67 -5.65 29.43
N ALA A 654 -40.60 -5.66 28.47
CA ALA A 654 -40.36 -5.38 27.05
C ALA A 654 -39.89 -3.94 26.70
N VAL A 655 -39.61 -3.11 27.71
CA VAL A 655 -38.91 -1.81 27.56
C VAL A 655 -37.40 -1.98 27.72
N ASN A 656 -36.97 -2.97 28.51
CA ASN A 656 -35.58 -3.32 28.77
C ASN A 656 -35.11 -4.53 27.94
N ASN A 657 -36.01 -5.26 27.28
CA ASN A 657 -35.69 -6.38 26.40
C ASN A 657 -35.09 -5.90 25.05
N ASN A 658 -33.94 -5.23 25.13
CA ASN A 658 -33.12 -4.75 24.02
C ASN A 658 -31.64 -4.67 24.45
N GLU A 659 -30.74 -4.51 23.50
CA GLU A 659 -29.29 -4.54 23.70
C GLU A 659 -28.77 -3.44 24.65
N LEU A 660 -29.21 -2.19 24.49
CA LEU A 660 -28.85 -1.06 25.39
C LEU A 660 -29.29 -1.27 26.84
N CYS A 661 -30.24 -2.19 27.09
CA CYS A 661 -30.68 -2.65 28.40
C CYS A 661 -30.29 -4.11 28.71
N THR A 662 -29.34 -4.67 27.94
CA THR A 662 -28.81 -6.04 28.00
C THR A 662 -29.88 -7.13 28.10
N PHE A 663 -30.93 -7.02 27.29
CA PHE A 663 -32.06 -7.98 27.22
C PHE A 663 -32.71 -8.23 28.60
N ASP A 664 -32.94 -7.14 29.33
CA ASP A 664 -33.42 -7.07 30.72
C ASP A 664 -32.56 -7.84 31.75
N GLY A 665 -31.32 -8.16 31.36
CA GLY A 665 -30.38 -9.00 32.12
C GLY A 665 -30.56 -10.51 31.91
N GLY A 666 -31.19 -10.91 30.80
CA GLY A 666 -31.39 -12.31 30.42
C GLY A 666 -32.64 -12.98 30.99
N ASP A 667 -33.46 -12.27 31.79
CA ASP A 667 -34.68 -12.84 32.40
C ASP A 667 -35.82 -13.13 31.37
N CYS A 668 -35.67 -12.65 30.13
CA CYS A 668 -36.58 -12.92 29.01
C CYS A 668 -36.37 -14.27 28.30
N CYS A 669 -35.20 -14.90 28.44
CA CYS A 669 -34.78 -16.06 27.63
C CYS A 669 -34.48 -17.30 28.49
N ALA A 670 -34.89 -18.49 28.05
CA ALA A 670 -34.85 -19.69 28.87
C ALA A 670 -33.47 -20.37 28.93
N SER A 671 -32.62 -20.21 27.90
CA SER A 671 -31.25 -20.75 27.91
C SER A 671 -30.25 -19.88 28.70
N THR A 672 -30.47 -18.57 28.77
CA THR A 672 -29.55 -17.61 29.44
C THR A 672 -30.00 -17.21 30.86
N CYS A 673 -31.28 -17.34 31.23
CA CYS A 673 -31.81 -17.02 32.56
C CYS A 673 -31.21 -17.86 33.73
N VAL A 674 -30.71 -17.18 34.77
CA VAL A 674 -30.02 -17.82 35.90
C VAL A 674 -30.97 -18.10 37.08
N GLU A 675 -31.58 -19.30 37.12
CA GLU A 675 -32.55 -19.68 38.18
C GLU A 675 -32.00 -19.49 39.61
N THR A 676 -32.60 -18.56 40.39
CA THR A 676 -32.30 -18.43 41.84
C THR A 676 -33.48 -18.66 42.79
N THR A 677 -34.76 -18.54 42.38
CA THR A 677 -35.91 -19.25 43.04
C THR A 677 -37.29 -19.14 42.36
N ILE A 678 -37.45 -18.40 41.26
CA ILE A 678 -38.71 -18.24 40.51
C ILE A 678 -38.44 -18.67 39.07
N SER A 679 -39.44 -19.27 38.40
CA SER A 679 -39.29 -19.74 37.02
C SER A 679 -39.22 -18.57 36.04
N CYS A 680 -38.18 -18.58 35.19
CA CYS A 680 -38.06 -17.80 33.96
C CYS A 680 -39.33 -17.96 33.09
N GLY A 681 -39.62 -16.98 32.22
CA GLY A 681 -40.84 -17.01 31.39
C GLY A 681 -42.14 -16.89 32.21
N GLY A 682 -42.20 -15.91 33.11
CA GLY A 682 -43.15 -15.80 34.22
C GLY A 682 -44.64 -16.06 33.89
N LEU A 683 -45.36 -16.65 34.86
CA LEU A 683 -46.80 -16.96 34.78
C LEU A 683 -47.70 -15.70 34.89
N GLY A 684 -47.48 -14.71 34.02
CA GLY A 684 -48.19 -13.43 33.94
C GLY A 684 -49.34 -13.42 32.93
N GLY A 685 -49.02 -13.66 31.64
CA GLY A 685 -50.02 -13.81 30.57
C GLY A 685 -49.99 -12.75 29.45
N ASP A 686 -48.91 -11.98 29.33
CA ASP A 686 -48.55 -11.24 28.10
C ASP A 686 -47.45 -12.03 27.33
N SER A 687 -47.08 -11.62 26.12
CA SER A 687 -46.41 -12.51 25.14
C SER A 687 -44.90 -12.63 25.32
N TYR A 688 -44.38 -13.79 24.89
CA TYR A 688 -42.96 -14.12 24.81
C TYR A 688 -42.43 -13.75 23.42
N ASP A 689 -41.26 -13.12 23.38
CA ASP A 689 -40.28 -13.16 22.29
C ASP A 689 -38.90 -13.06 22.99
N CYS A 690 -38.09 -14.11 22.90
CA CYS A 690 -36.70 -14.05 23.33
C CYS A 690 -35.91 -13.42 22.17
N VAL A 691 -35.29 -12.26 22.40
CA VAL A 691 -34.57 -11.48 21.37
C VAL A 691 -33.09 -11.30 21.70
N ASP A 692 -32.60 -12.06 22.66
CA ASP A 692 -31.17 -12.25 22.97
C ASP A 692 -30.55 -13.13 21.87
N PRO A 693 -29.64 -12.61 21.01
CA PRO A 693 -29.05 -13.39 19.94
C PRO A 693 -28.15 -14.53 20.46
N ALA A 694 -27.65 -14.41 21.69
CA ALA A 694 -26.82 -15.45 22.33
C ALA A 694 -27.66 -16.59 22.96
N ALA A 695 -28.99 -16.53 22.90
CA ALA A 695 -29.87 -17.55 23.44
C ALA A 695 -30.24 -18.64 22.39
N CYS A 696 -30.09 -19.91 22.76
CA CYS A 696 -30.56 -21.02 21.94
C CYS A 696 -32.09 -20.99 21.73
N ASP A 697 -32.87 -20.38 22.64
CA ASP A 697 -34.33 -20.27 22.53
C ASP A 697 -34.87 -18.96 21.90
N SER A 698 -34.02 -18.12 21.28
CA SER A 698 -34.45 -17.05 20.37
C SER A 698 -34.66 -17.51 18.92
N HIS A 699 -34.09 -18.66 18.53
CA HIS A 699 -34.04 -19.14 17.15
C HIS A 699 -35.28 -20.01 16.78
N ASP A 700 -35.93 -19.76 15.64
CA ASP A 700 -37.16 -20.49 15.25
C ASP A 700 -36.86 -21.94 14.82
N GLY A 701 -37.31 -22.89 15.63
CA GLY A 701 -37.20 -24.33 15.37
C GLY A 701 -36.41 -25.13 16.41
N THR A 702 -35.69 -24.46 17.32
CA THR A 702 -34.95 -25.14 18.39
C THR A 702 -35.89 -25.75 19.43
N ASP A 703 -35.45 -26.86 20.06
CA ASP A 703 -36.05 -27.37 21.29
C ASP A 703 -34.95 -27.55 22.34
N TYR A 704 -34.73 -26.48 23.11
CA TYR A 704 -33.76 -26.43 24.22
C TYR A 704 -33.97 -27.52 25.29
N THR A 705 -35.06 -28.29 25.23
CA THR A 705 -35.32 -29.43 26.13
C THR A 705 -34.83 -30.78 25.61
N ALA A 706 -34.32 -30.84 24.36
CA ALA A 706 -33.75 -32.03 23.74
C ALA A 706 -32.20 -32.09 23.77
N ILE A 707 -31.51 -30.94 23.89
CA ILE A 707 -30.03 -30.82 23.91
C ILE A 707 -29.36 -31.88 24.81
N GLY A 708 -28.49 -32.72 24.24
CA GLY A 708 -27.70 -33.73 24.95
C GLY A 708 -28.49 -34.97 25.40
N ASP A 709 -29.53 -35.35 24.66
CA ASP A 709 -30.44 -36.49 24.92
C ASP A 709 -29.82 -37.86 24.57
N GLY A 710 -28.83 -37.89 23.68
CA GLY A 710 -28.25 -39.09 23.07
C GLY A 710 -28.74 -39.39 21.65
N THR A 711 -29.43 -38.44 21.00
CA THR A 711 -29.80 -38.50 19.58
C THR A 711 -29.82 -37.11 18.94
N CYS A 712 -28.93 -36.89 17.96
CA CYS A 712 -28.86 -35.68 17.13
C CYS A 712 -30.23 -35.25 16.56
N ASP A 713 -30.84 -34.22 17.15
CA ASP A 713 -32.13 -33.64 16.74
C ASP A 713 -31.92 -32.41 15.82
N ASP A 714 -32.51 -32.44 14.62
CA ASP A 714 -32.33 -31.47 13.53
C ASP A 714 -32.43 -29.99 13.95
N GLY A 715 -33.28 -29.67 14.91
CA GLY A 715 -33.56 -28.29 15.34
C GLY A 715 -32.49 -27.67 16.25
N ASN A 716 -31.57 -28.46 16.81
CA ASN A 716 -30.58 -28.00 17.79
C ASN A 716 -29.15 -27.98 17.26
N ARG A 717 -28.96 -28.14 15.94
CA ARG A 717 -27.64 -28.29 15.30
C ARG A 717 -26.84 -27.00 15.11
N ILE A 718 -27.21 -25.93 15.82
CA ILE A 718 -26.52 -24.64 15.81
C ILE A 718 -25.51 -24.53 16.97
N ALA A 719 -24.47 -23.72 16.82
CA ALA A 719 -23.40 -23.56 17.80
C ALA A 719 -23.91 -23.03 19.16
N GLN A 720 -24.91 -22.15 19.14
CA GLN A 720 -25.63 -21.61 20.31
C GLN A 720 -26.28 -22.71 21.17
N CYS A 721 -26.61 -23.85 20.57
CA CYS A 721 -27.15 -25.05 21.22
C CYS A 721 -26.08 -26.18 21.35
N SER A 722 -24.81 -25.87 21.04
CA SER A 722 -23.64 -26.77 21.09
C SER A 722 -23.78 -28.05 20.25
N PHE A 723 -24.30 -27.95 19.02
CA PHE A 723 -24.55 -29.08 18.12
C PHE A 723 -25.34 -30.21 18.82
N ASP A 724 -26.52 -29.82 19.31
CA ASP A 724 -27.41 -30.65 20.13
C ASP A 724 -26.73 -31.28 21.36
N GLY A 725 -25.82 -30.55 22.00
CA GLY A 725 -25.08 -31.03 23.18
C GLY A 725 -24.00 -32.07 22.85
N ASN A 726 -23.40 -31.97 21.66
CA ASN A 726 -22.41 -32.87 21.06
C ASN A 726 -22.94 -34.26 20.62
N ASP A 727 -24.24 -34.43 20.43
CA ASP A 727 -24.82 -35.66 19.87
C ASP A 727 -24.78 -35.72 18.32
N CYS A 728 -24.49 -34.59 17.65
CA CYS A 728 -24.17 -34.49 16.21
C CYS A 728 -22.65 -34.28 15.98
N CYS A 729 -22.10 -34.79 14.87
CA CYS A 729 -20.77 -34.33 14.38
C CYS A 729 -20.84 -33.23 13.30
N ASP A 730 -22.03 -32.91 12.78
CA ASP A 730 -22.20 -31.90 11.72
C ASP A 730 -23.61 -31.30 11.66
N THR A 731 -23.77 -30.13 11.03
CA THR A 731 -25.04 -29.44 10.75
C THR A 731 -25.94 -30.22 9.78
N ASP A 732 -25.34 -31.09 8.95
CA ASP A 732 -26.04 -31.96 8.01
C ASP A 732 -26.55 -33.28 8.66
N GLY A 733 -26.27 -33.49 9.96
CA GLY A 733 -26.81 -34.60 10.76
C GLY A 733 -25.94 -35.87 10.82
N GLY A 734 -24.63 -35.74 10.58
CA GLY A 734 -23.65 -36.81 10.82
C GLY A 734 -23.68 -37.32 12.26
N ASN A 735 -23.57 -38.64 12.45
CA ASN A 735 -23.81 -39.29 13.74
C ASN A 735 -22.57 -40.01 14.28
N THR A 736 -22.12 -39.59 15.48
CA THR A 736 -20.90 -40.06 16.15
C THR A 736 -20.96 -41.51 16.64
N ASP A 737 -22.13 -42.15 16.69
CA ASP A 737 -22.31 -43.52 17.19
C ASP A 737 -21.98 -44.58 16.10
N TRP A 738 -21.74 -44.18 14.83
CA TRP A 738 -21.56 -45.08 13.66
C TRP A 738 -20.16 -45.05 13.00
N ILE A 739 -19.31 -44.05 13.28
CA ILE A 739 -17.95 -43.96 12.72
C ILE A 739 -17.04 -45.14 13.16
N THR A 740 -16.08 -45.54 12.30
CA THR A 740 -15.11 -46.63 12.53
C THR A 740 -15.70 -48.07 12.64
N ASP A 741 -16.87 -48.32 12.04
CA ASP A 741 -17.61 -49.61 12.05
C ASP A 741 -17.13 -50.64 10.99
N SER A 742 -16.36 -50.19 9.99
CA SER A 742 -16.01 -50.89 8.74
C SER A 742 -17.17 -51.09 7.73
N TYR A 743 -18.22 -50.29 7.85
CA TYR A 743 -19.20 -49.99 6.81
C TYR A 743 -19.00 -48.52 6.37
N CYS A 744 -19.21 -48.19 5.10
CA CYS A 744 -19.10 -46.80 4.64
C CYS A 744 -20.50 -46.14 4.60
N ASP A 745 -20.87 -45.45 5.68
CA ASP A 745 -22.12 -44.69 5.81
C ASP A 745 -21.98 -43.26 5.25
N ALA A 746 -22.75 -42.99 4.20
CA ALA A 746 -22.59 -41.79 3.37
C ALA A 746 -22.98 -40.46 4.04
N SER A 747 -23.55 -40.47 5.26
CA SER A 747 -23.79 -39.27 6.08
C SER A 747 -22.64 -38.95 7.05
N ASN A 748 -21.65 -39.84 7.14
CA ASN A 748 -20.43 -39.68 7.93
C ASN A 748 -19.17 -39.63 7.04
N ASN A 749 -19.29 -39.99 5.75
CA ASN A 749 -18.21 -39.90 4.75
C ASN A 749 -17.94 -38.44 4.33
N ILE A 750 -17.53 -37.62 5.30
CA ILE A 750 -17.23 -36.19 5.22
C ILE A 750 -16.07 -35.88 6.20
N ASN A 751 -15.34 -34.79 5.99
CA ASN A 751 -14.09 -34.51 6.72
C ASN A 751 -14.32 -34.33 8.25
N THR A 752 -15.39 -33.64 8.64
CA THR A 752 -15.83 -33.40 10.03
C THR A 752 -16.03 -34.69 10.84
N CYS A 753 -16.62 -35.72 10.22
CA CYS A 753 -16.76 -37.06 10.79
C CYS A 753 -15.65 -38.04 10.29
N SER A 754 -14.55 -37.49 9.78
CA SER A 754 -13.30 -38.15 9.34
C SER A 754 -13.44 -39.26 8.29
N TYR A 755 -14.24 -39.02 7.24
CA TYR A 755 -14.54 -40.00 6.17
C TYR A 755 -15.05 -41.34 6.74
N ASP A 756 -16.02 -41.23 7.66
CA ASP A 756 -16.57 -42.30 8.49
C ASP A 756 -15.52 -43.02 9.38
N GLY A 757 -14.45 -42.30 9.73
CA GLY A 757 -13.28 -42.84 10.42
C GLY A 757 -12.27 -43.55 9.50
N GLY A 758 -12.30 -43.28 8.20
CA GLY A 758 -11.43 -43.84 7.16
C GLY A 758 -11.94 -45.15 6.53
N ASP A 759 -13.14 -45.63 6.88
CA ASP A 759 -13.67 -46.91 6.40
C ASP A 759 -14.13 -46.88 4.92
N CYS A 760 -14.20 -45.70 4.30
CA CYS A 760 -14.61 -45.49 2.91
C CYS A 760 -13.48 -45.62 1.85
N CYS A 761 -12.22 -45.87 2.26
CA CYS A 761 -11.03 -45.88 1.40
C CYS A 761 -10.15 -47.13 1.61
N GLU A 762 -9.61 -47.75 0.54
CA GLU A 762 -8.90 -49.05 0.63
C GLU A 762 -7.51 -48.92 1.27
N SER A 763 -6.83 -47.78 1.12
CA SER A 763 -5.51 -47.53 1.71
C SER A 763 -5.53 -47.01 3.16
N THR A 764 -6.58 -46.33 3.60
CA THR A 764 -6.72 -45.80 4.98
C THR A 764 -7.62 -46.66 5.89
N CYS A 765 -8.55 -47.47 5.35
CA CYS A 765 -9.39 -48.38 6.15
C CYS A 765 -8.60 -49.47 6.90
N VAL A 766 -9.04 -49.77 8.13
CA VAL A 766 -8.41 -50.78 9.00
C VAL A 766 -9.44 -51.79 9.49
N GLU A 767 -9.48 -52.99 8.88
CA GLU A 767 -10.43 -54.07 9.22
C GLU A 767 -10.52 -54.33 10.76
N MET A 768 -11.54 -53.77 11.43
CA MET A 768 -11.77 -53.99 12.87
C MET A 768 -12.38 -55.38 13.18
N GLY A 769 -12.43 -56.27 12.19
CA GLY A 769 -12.88 -57.66 12.32
C GLY A 769 -14.39 -57.79 12.61
N GLY A 770 -15.17 -56.83 12.09
CA GLY A 770 -16.60 -56.65 12.34
C GLY A 770 -17.52 -57.61 11.56
N ILE A 771 -18.62 -57.07 11.05
CA ILE A 771 -19.62 -57.80 10.25
C ILE A 771 -19.41 -57.58 8.73
N TYR A 772 -18.73 -56.50 8.39
CA TYR A 772 -18.46 -55.99 7.04
C TYR A 772 -16.96 -56.09 6.70
N GLU A 773 -16.63 -55.95 5.42
CA GLU A 773 -15.25 -55.89 4.88
C GLU A 773 -15.01 -54.46 4.32
N CYS A 774 -13.79 -53.90 4.41
CA CYS A 774 -13.51 -52.47 4.14
C CYS A 774 -14.26 -51.88 2.91
N GLY A 775 -14.92 -50.74 3.13
CA GLY A 775 -15.73 -50.03 2.13
C GLY A 775 -17.12 -50.59 1.84
N ASP A 776 -17.53 -51.77 2.39
CA ASP A 776 -18.89 -52.31 2.23
C ASP A 776 -19.93 -51.20 2.49
N GLY A 777 -20.73 -50.83 1.49
CA GLY A 777 -21.53 -49.61 1.58
C GLY A 777 -22.29 -49.26 0.31
N SER A 778 -23.01 -48.13 0.35
CA SER A 778 -23.56 -47.47 -0.85
C SER A 778 -22.80 -46.23 -1.28
N GLY A 779 -21.93 -45.68 -0.42
CA GLY A 779 -21.09 -44.51 -0.67
C GLY A 779 -19.62 -44.84 -0.94
N PHE A 780 -19.34 -45.98 -1.59
CA PHE A 780 -18.02 -46.60 -1.83
C PHE A 780 -17.12 -45.79 -2.81
N ALA A 781 -17.08 -44.46 -2.65
CA ALA A 781 -16.18 -43.54 -3.31
C ALA A 781 -15.21 -43.01 -2.25
N CYS A 782 -13.93 -43.29 -2.43
CA CYS A 782 -12.89 -42.73 -1.59
C CYS A 782 -12.67 -41.27 -1.99
N ILE A 783 -13.16 -40.34 -1.16
CA ILE A 783 -13.02 -38.89 -1.35
C ILE A 783 -11.93 -38.27 -0.47
N ASP A 784 -11.32 -39.07 0.41
CA ASP A 784 -10.05 -38.77 1.08
C ASP A 784 -8.97 -38.54 0.02
N THR A 785 -8.46 -37.31 -0.07
CA THR A 785 -7.47 -36.90 -1.07
C THR A 785 -6.05 -37.37 -0.71
N GLU A 786 -5.77 -37.72 0.56
CA GLU A 786 -4.50 -38.31 0.98
C GLU A 786 -4.42 -39.82 0.67
N ALA A 787 -5.54 -40.46 0.34
CA ALA A 787 -5.60 -41.88 0.03
C ALA A 787 -4.75 -42.27 -1.21
N CYS A 788 -4.03 -43.39 -1.10
CA CYS A 788 -3.12 -43.87 -2.14
C CYS A 788 -3.81 -44.31 -3.45
N GLU A 789 -5.14 -44.48 -3.45
CA GLU A 789 -5.92 -44.68 -4.69
C GLU A 789 -6.01 -43.41 -5.55
N ASN A 790 -5.87 -42.23 -4.94
CA ASN A 790 -6.09 -40.93 -5.55
C ASN A 790 -4.78 -40.23 -6.00
N SER A 791 -3.60 -40.84 -5.77
CA SER A 791 -2.30 -40.27 -6.16
C SER A 791 -1.85 -40.68 -7.59
N ALA A 792 -1.08 -39.81 -8.24
CA ALA A 792 -0.81 -39.87 -9.68
C ALA A 792 0.06 -41.05 -10.17
N GLU A 793 0.86 -41.69 -9.32
CA GLU A 793 1.82 -42.74 -9.75
C GLU A 793 1.24 -44.17 -9.79
N GLY A 794 0.32 -44.50 -8.86
CA GLY A 794 -0.18 -45.87 -8.66
C GLY A 794 0.88 -46.91 -8.19
N CYS A 795 0.50 -48.19 -8.11
CA CYS A 795 1.31 -49.24 -7.44
C CYS A 795 1.68 -50.44 -8.35
N SER A 796 2.93 -50.96 -8.32
CA SER A 796 3.34 -52.16 -9.10
C SER A 796 4.37 -53.14 -8.43
N ASP A 797 5.22 -53.85 -9.21
CA ASP A 797 5.85 -55.16 -8.87
C ASP A 797 7.35 -55.08 -8.43
N PRO A 798 7.76 -55.68 -7.29
CA PRO A 798 9.10 -55.54 -6.66
C PRO A 798 10.20 -56.46 -7.24
N GLY A 799 10.54 -56.30 -8.52
CA GLY A 799 11.43 -57.24 -9.24
C GLY A 799 12.61 -56.66 -10.04
N ASP A 800 12.70 -55.34 -10.18
CA ASP A 800 13.62 -54.67 -11.13
C ASP A 800 14.87 -54.08 -10.42
N PRO A 801 16.10 -54.22 -10.98
CA PRO A 801 17.30 -53.63 -10.39
C PRO A 801 17.36 -52.09 -10.42
N CYS A 802 16.53 -51.41 -11.22
CA CYS A 802 16.41 -49.95 -11.24
C CYS A 802 15.33 -49.43 -10.27
N ALA A 803 14.43 -50.29 -9.77
CA ALA A 803 13.27 -49.89 -8.93
C ALA A 803 13.60 -49.49 -7.48
N VAL A 804 14.87 -49.26 -7.16
CA VAL A 804 15.32 -48.57 -5.93
C VAL A 804 16.54 -47.73 -6.31
N ASP A 805 16.52 -46.43 -5.97
CA ASP A 805 17.69 -45.53 -6.10
C ASP A 805 18.27 -45.48 -7.53
N ASN A 806 17.41 -45.57 -8.55
CA ASN A 806 17.77 -45.61 -9.98
C ASN A 806 18.93 -46.59 -10.32
N GLY A 807 19.00 -47.72 -9.61
CA GLY A 807 20.09 -48.70 -9.74
C GLY A 807 21.48 -48.20 -9.31
N GLY A 808 21.57 -47.03 -8.69
CA GLY A 808 22.80 -46.31 -8.34
C GLY A 808 23.38 -45.46 -9.47
N CYS A 809 22.57 -45.07 -10.47
CA CYS A 809 23.02 -44.28 -11.62
C CYS A 809 23.15 -42.77 -11.38
N GLY A 810 22.65 -42.26 -10.25
CA GLY A 810 22.36 -40.83 -10.07
C GLY A 810 20.87 -40.57 -10.28
N ASP A 811 20.49 -39.32 -10.42
CA ASP A 811 19.08 -38.95 -10.60
C ASP A 811 18.48 -39.61 -11.85
N ALA A 812 17.20 -40.00 -11.77
CA ALA A 812 16.45 -40.53 -12.90
C ALA A 812 16.09 -39.43 -13.93
N MET A 813 16.08 -38.17 -13.50
CA MET A 813 15.88 -37.00 -14.35
C MET A 813 17.01 -36.80 -15.37
N TYR A 814 18.26 -37.09 -14.98
CA TYR A 814 19.46 -36.85 -15.80
C TYR A 814 20.12 -38.13 -16.35
N VAL A 815 19.80 -39.31 -15.81
CA VAL A 815 20.43 -40.57 -16.21
C VAL A 815 19.47 -41.75 -16.22
N THR A 816 19.29 -42.39 -17.39
CA THR A 816 18.48 -43.62 -17.47
C THR A 816 19.23 -44.85 -16.95
N CYS A 817 18.61 -45.58 -16.01
CA CYS A 817 19.03 -46.92 -15.63
C CYS A 817 18.43 -48.00 -16.56
N SER A 818 19.23 -49.00 -16.94
CA SER A 818 18.74 -50.23 -17.58
C SER A 818 19.52 -51.48 -17.13
N ASP A 819 18.86 -52.64 -16.99
CA ASP A 819 19.56 -53.90 -16.69
C ASP A 819 20.44 -54.32 -17.89
N ALA A 820 21.76 -54.35 -17.68
CA ALA A 820 22.74 -54.84 -18.65
C ALA A 820 22.56 -56.33 -19.03
N GLY A 821 21.65 -57.04 -18.35
CA GLY A 821 21.29 -58.44 -18.59
C GLY A 821 22.17 -59.43 -17.83
N ASP A 822 23.00 -58.95 -16.90
CA ASP A 822 23.73 -59.75 -15.93
C ASP A 822 23.40 -59.43 -14.45
N GLY A 823 22.41 -58.54 -14.21
CA GLY A 823 22.01 -58.09 -12.88
C GLY A 823 22.85 -56.91 -12.37
N THR A 824 23.23 -56.01 -13.28
CA THR A 824 23.88 -54.73 -12.96
C THR A 824 23.26 -53.61 -13.80
N ALA A 825 23.12 -52.42 -13.22
CA ALA A 825 22.66 -51.24 -13.93
C ALA A 825 23.70 -50.77 -14.94
N GLN A 826 23.26 -50.50 -16.17
CA GLN A 826 23.92 -49.63 -17.12
C GLN A 826 23.23 -48.26 -17.05
N CYS A 827 24.04 -47.23 -16.87
CA CYS A 827 23.61 -45.85 -16.80
C CYS A 827 23.90 -45.18 -18.14
N ASP A 828 22.86 -44.80 -18.88
CA ASP A 828 22.97 -44.07 -20.13
C ASP A 828 22.38 -42.66 -19.92
N ASP A 829 23.24 -41.66 -20.15
CA ASP A 829 22.99 -40.21 -20.05
C ASP A 829 21.72 -39.81 -20.82
N ILE A 830 20.89 -38.96 -20.22
CA ILE A 830 19.83 -38.26 -20.94
C ILE A 830 20.47 -37.06 -21.68
N ASN A 831 19.76 -36.50 -22.65
CA ASN A 831 20.15 -35.27 -23.34
C ASN A 831 19.00 -34.29 -23.16
N GLU A 832 18.96 -33.65 -21.99
CA GLU A 832 17.90 -32.74 -21.53
C GLU A 832 17.64 -31.65 -22.56
N CYS A 833 18.69 -31.15 -23.23
CA CYS A 833 18.60 -30.17 -24.30
C CYS A 833 17.83 -30.61 -25.57
N GLU A 834 17.37 -31.87 -25.69
CA GLU A 834 16.52 -32.31 -26.81
C GLU A 834 15.02 -32.04 -26.61
N VAL A 835 14.60 -31.56 -25.43
CA VAL A 835 13.21 -31.17 -25.13
C VAL A 835 13.23 -29.84 -24.38
N ASP A 836 12.36 -28.90 -24.78
CA ASP A 836 12.10 -27.64 -24.06
C ASP A 836 13.35 -26.85 -23.64
N ASN A 837 14.36 -26.82 -24.53
CA ASN A 837 15.67 -26.21 -24.28
C ASN A 837 16.30 -26.63 -22.93
N GLY A 838 16.05 -27.86 -22.46
CA GLY A 838 16.51 -28.36 -21.16
C GLY A 838 16.01 -27.55 -19.95
N GLY A 839 14.93 -26.79 -20.07
CA GLY A 839 14.41 -25.89 -19.04
C GLY A 839 15.12 -24.53 -18.97
N CYS A 840 15.94 -24.17 -19.96
CA CYS A 840 16.72 -22.92 -19.98
C CYS A 840 15.92 -21.64 -20.29
N GLY A 841 14.59 -21.70 -20.26
CA GLY A 841 13.75 -20.64 -20.83
C GLY A 841 13.82 -20.63 -22.36
N ASP A 842 13.38 -19.51 -22.93
CA ASP A 842 13.17 -19.35 -24.37
C ASP A 842 14.41 -19.75 -25.20
N ALA A 843 14.18 -20.53 -26.25
CA ALA A 843 15.21 -21.00 -27.17
C ALA A 843 15.78 -19.89 -28.07
N ASP A 844 15.13 -18.72 -28.10
CA ASP A 844 15.63 -17.54 -28.76
C ASP A 844 16.63 -16.76 -27.88
N PHE A 845 16.36 -16.62 -26.58
CA PHE A 845 17.26 -15.91 -25.63
C PHE A 845 18.30 -16.80 -24.95
N PHE A 846 18.11 -18.13 -24.90
CA PHE A 846 19.01 -19.05 -24.20
C PHE A 846 19.30 -20.33 -25.01
N SER A 847 20.49 -20.91 -24.81
CA SER A 847 20.97 -22.13 -25.48
C SER A 847 21.44 -23.16 -24.46
N CYS A 848 20.75 -24.29 -24.38
CA CYS A 848 21.10 -25.40 -23.49
C CYS A 848 22.42 -26.12 -23.83
N VAL A 849 23.24 -26.39 -22.81
CA VAL A 849 24.47 -27.19 -22.88
C VAL A 849 24.39 -28.38 -21.92
N ASN A 850 24.40 -29.59 -22.48
CA ASN A 850 24.15 -30.83 -21.75
C ASN A 850 25.34 -31.28 -20.88
N ASN A 851 25.10 -31.57 -19.60
CA ASN A 851 26.12 -31.98 -18.64
C ASN A 851 25.99 -33.45 -18.24
N TYR A 852 26.99 -34.26 -18.58
CA TYR A 852 26.96 -35.70 -18.37
C TYR A 852 26.77 -36.09 -16.88
N GLY A 853 25.58 -36.58 -16.52
CA GLY A 853 25.19 -36.95 -15.17
C GLY A 853 24.94 -35.80 -14.18
N GLY A 854 24.40 -34.67 -14.64
CA GLY A 854 23.94 -33.55 -13.82
C GLY A 854 23.12 -32.54 -14.63
N GLU A 855 22.64 -31.48 -14.00
CA GLU A 855 21.70 -30.55 -14.65
C GLU A 855 22.31 -29.84 -15.88
N PRO A 856 21.53 -29.61 -16.96
CA PRO A 856 21.98 -28.81 -18.09
C PRO A 856 22.36 -27.39 -17.64
N THR A 857 23.30 -26.78 -18.37
CA THR A 857 23.69 -25.38 -18.14
C THR A 857 23.26 -24.52 -19.31
N CYS A 858 22.64 -23.39 -19.00
CA CYS A 858 22.12 -22.44 -19.97
C CYS A 858 23.22 -21.44 -20.34
N GLU A 859 23.52 -21.32 -21.64
CA GLU A 859 24.37 -20.26 -22.19
C GLU A 859 23.45 -19.24 -22.90
N GLU A 860 23.48 -17.98 -22.48
CA GLU A 860 22.68 -16.88 -23.04
C GLU A 860 23.01 -16.64 -24.54
N LEU A 861 21.99 -16.57 -25.38
CA LEU A 861 22.12 -16.31 -26.83
C LEU A 861 22.29 -14.82 -27.10
N SER A 862 23.43 -14.28 -26.65
CA SER A 862 23.82 -12.89 -26.85
C SER A 862 24.26 -12.60 -28.29
N CYS A 863 23.88 -11.44 -28.82
CA CYS A 863 24.28 -10.97 -30.16
C CYS A 863 25.78 -10.98 -30.42
N SER A 864 26.18 -11.29 -31.65
CA SER A 864 27.58 -11.13 -32.09
C SER A 864 28.03 -9.66 -32.00
N ASN A 865 27.10 -8.72 -32.14
CA ASN A 865 27.20 -7.33 -31.69
C ASN A 865 25.78 -6.74 -31.57
N PRO A 866 25.27 -6.36 -30.38
CA PRO A 866 23.92 -5.80 -30.25
C PRO A 866 23.66 -4.61 -31.18
N ALA A 867 24.63 -3.71 -31.32
CA ALA A 867 24.57 -2.54 -32.19
C ALA A 867 24.69 -2.82 -33.71
N TRP A 868 24.37 -4.04 -34.16
CA TRP A 868 24.06 -4.36 -35.57
C TRP A 868 22.60 -4.81 -35.76
N SER A 869 21.87 -5.07 -34.67
CA SER A 869 20.43 -5.32 -34.69
C SER A 869 19.68 -4.02 -35.02
N ASP A 870 18.78 -4.03 -35.99
CA ASP A 870 18.09 -2.84 -36.54
C ASP A 870 19.06 -1.71 -37.01
N ASP A 871 20.23 -2.08 -37.56
CA ASP A 871 21.20 -1.12 -38.14
C ASP A 871 20.94 -0.81 -39.64
N GLY A 872 20.01 -1.55 -40.25
CA GLY A 872 19.64 -1.50 -41.66
C GLY A 872 20.35 -2.51 -42.56
N PHE A 873 21.20 -3.42 -42.03
CA PHE A 873 22.06 -4.30 -42.82
C PHE A 873 22.24 -5.75 -42.29
N CYS A 874 21.32 -6.66 -42.61
CA CYS A 874 21.43 -8.11 -42.40
C CYS A 874 22.86 -8.69 -42.17
N ASP A 875 23.25 -8.84 -40.91
CA ASP A 875 24.55 -9.32 -40.49
C ASP A 875 24.43 -10.76 -39.92
N PRO A 876 24.97 -11.80 -40.60
CA PRO A 876 24.76 -13.21 -40.24
C PRO A 876 25.34 -13.70 -38.89
N GLY A 877 25.78 -12.79 -38.02
CA GLY A 877 26.14 -13.07 -36.62
C GLY A 877 25.04 -12.76 -35.61
N ASN A 878 24.02 -12.00 -36.01
CA ASN A 878 22.89 -11.58 -35.18
C ASN A 878 21.54 -12.15 -35.65
N ASN A 879 21.46 -12.61 -36.90
CA ASN A 879 20.30 -13.30 -37.51
C ASN A 879 19.97 -14.63 -36.79
N ASN A 880 19.44 -14.52 -35.58
CA ASN A 880 19.06 -15.52 -34.58
C ASN A 880 18.13 -14.88 -33.54
N GLY A 881 17.46 -15.68 -32.72
CA GLY A 881 16.40 -15.22 -31.81
C GLY A 881 16.80 -14.12 -30.83
N GLY A 882 17.91 -14.26 -30.09
CA GLY A 882 18.36 -13.30 -29.07
C GLY A 882 18.88 -11.95 -29.59
N CYS A 883 18.48 -11.58 -30.81
CA CYS A 883 18.63 -10.26 -31.45
C CYS A 883 17.43 -9.95 -32.35
N ASP A 884 16.27 -10.58 -32.15
CA ASP A 884 15.07 -10.46 -33.00
C ASP A 884 15.39 -10.68 -34.49
N TRP A 885 16.23 -11.67 -34.79
CA TRP A 885 16.76 -11.98 -36.13
C TRP A 885 17.45 -10.80 -36.82
N ASP A 886 18.19 -10.02 -36.03
CA ASP A 886 18.87 -8.77 -36.38
C ASP A 886 17.93 -7.55 -36.43
N GLY A 887 16.96 -7.47 -35.50
CA GLY A 887 15.87 -6.48 -35.54
C GLY A 887 14.96 -6.65 -36.76
N GLY A 888 14.91 -7.86 -37.32
CA GLY A 888 14.29 -8.16 -38.61
C GLY A 888 15.11 -7.71 -39.84
N ASP A 889 16.32 -7.15 -39.72
CA ASP A 889 17.10 -6.65 -40.87
C ASP A 889 17.46 -7.72 -41.91
N CYS A 890 17.46 -8.99 -41.50
CA CYS A 890 17.72 -10.11 -42.39
C CYS A 890 16.53 -10.59 -43.24
N CYS A 891 15.35 -10.00 -43.05
CA CYS A 891 14.13 -10.31 -43.79
C CYS A 891 13.71 -9.09 -44.65
N GLU A 892 13.22 -9.34 -45.87
CA GLU A 892 12.89 -8.29 -46.85
C GLU A 892 11.53 -7.62 -46.56
N SER A 893 10.62 -8.31 -45.86
CA SER A 893 9.32 -7.80 -45.44
C SER A 893 9.39 -6.72 -44.36
N SER A 894 10.35 -6.84 -43.43
CA SER A 894 10.72 -5.85 -42.43
C SER A 894 11.67 -4.80 -43.02
N ASN A 895 12.81 -5.24 -43.59
CA ASN A 895 13.79 -4.35 -44.22
C ASN A 895 13.96 -4.60 -45.73
N ALA A 896 13.11 -3.94 -46.53
CA ALA A 896 13.21 -3.95 -47.99
C ALA A 896 14.52 -3.33 -48.56
N ALA A 897 15.38 -2.68 -47.75
CA ALA A 897 16.66 -2.16 -48.19
C ALA A 897 17.72 -3.26 -48.35
N CYS A 898 17.70 -4.31 -47.51
CA CYS A 898 18.64 -5.42 -47.60
C CYS A 898 18.56 -6.12 -48.98
N ALA A 899 17.36 -6.18 -49.59
CA ALA A 899 17.10 -6.78 -50.90
C ALA A 899 17.94 -6.16 -52.03
N SER A 900 18.34 -4.89 -51.86
CA SER A 900 19.16 -4.14 -52.79
C SER A 900 20.68 -4.35 -52.60
N SER A 901 21.08 -4.96 -51.48
CA SER A 901 22.46 -5.12 -51.04
C SER A 901 23.18 -6.26 -51.78
N ALA A 902 24.22 -5.90 -52.52
CA ALA A 902 25.09 -6.87 -53.20
C ALA A 902 26.24 -7.41 -52.31
N ILE A 903 26.17 -7.18 -50.99
CA ILE A 903 27.22 -7.52 -50.01
C ILE A 903 26.62 -8.29 -48.83
N PHE A 904 25.51 -7.78 -48.29
CA PHE A 904 24.73 -8.33 -47.18
C PHE A 904 23.34 -8.73 -47.73
N PRO A 905 23.23 -9.86 -48.45
CA PRO A 905 21.96 -10.30 -48.97
C PRO A 905 21.09 -10.83 -47.83
N CYS A 906 19.82 -10.46 -47.84
CA CYS A 906 18.81 -11.00 -46.93
C CYS A 906 18.83 -12.53 -47.00
N ASN A 907 18.81 -13.13 -45.83
CA ASN A 907 18.81 -14.58 -45.63
C ASN A 907 18.05 -14.83 -44.33
N CYS A 908 16.80 -14.39 -44.31
CA CYS A 908 15.87 -14.50 -43.19
C CYS A 908 15.95 -15.90 -42.58
N GLN A 909 16.23 -15.97 -41.27
CA GLN A 909 16.11 -17.20 -40.48
C GLN A 909 14.99 -17.11 -39.43
N ASP A 910 14.30 -15.97 -39.37
CA ASP A 910 13.03 -15.84 -38.68
C ASP A 910 12.02 -16.79 -39.33
N PRO A 911 11.41 -17.74 -38.58
CA PRO A 911 10.36 -18.61 -39.09
C PRO A 911 8.98 -17.94 -39.22
N ALA A 912 8.80 -16.71 -38.69
CA ALA A 912 7.56 -15.96 -38.71
C ALA A 912 7.45 -14.98 -39.90
N ALA A 913 8.53 -14.28 -40.29
CA ALA A 913 8.50 -13.28 -41.37
C ALA A 913 7.99 -13.78 -42.74
N CYS A 914 7.27 -12.91 -43.45
CA CYS A 914 6.58 -13.17 -44.73
C CYS A 914 7.45 -13.85 -45.81
N ASP A 915 8.72 -13.46 -45.96
CA ASP A 915 9.60 -13.97 -47.04
C ASP A 915 10.22 -15.34 -46.74
N SER A 916 10.08 -15.83 -45.51
CA SER A 916 10.47 -17.19 -45.14
C SER A 916 9.48 -18.25 -45.69
N LEU A 917 8.24 -17.82 -45.99
CA LEU A 917 7.13 -18.67 -46.41
C LEU A 917 7.24 -19.10 -47.90
N GLU A 918 6.64 -20.25 -48.25
CA GLU A 918 6.69 -20.76 -49.63
C GLU A 918 5.50 -20.26 -50.47
N ASP A 919 5.80 -19.61 -51.61
CA ASP A 919 4.90 -18.96 -52.60
C ASP A 919 4.38 -17.51 -52.27
N SER A 920 4.82 -16.83 -51.20
CA SER A 920 4.55 -15.39 -50.90
C SER A 920 5.43 -14.40 -51.71
N ASP A 921 5.05 -13.12 -51.79
CA ASP A 921 5.85 -12.01 -52.37
C ASP A 921 5.51 -10.66 -51.71
N PHE A 922 6.31 -10.24 -50.72
CA PHE A 922 6.11 -9.01 -49.96
C PHE A 922 6.04 -7.73 -50.82
N THR A 923 6.51 -7.75 -52.07
CA THR A 923 6.53 -6.56 -52.94
C THR A 923 5.17 -6.22 -53.56
N GLU A 924 4.16 -7.06 -53.38
CA GLU A 924 2.77 -6.82 -53.81
C GLU A 924 1.81 -6.43 -52.65
N ILE A 925 2.31 -6.33 -51.40
CA ILE A 925 1.53 -5.88 -50.21
C ILE A 925 1.14 -4.39 -50.33
N GLY A 926 -0.14 -4.06 -50.15
CA GLY A 926 -0.63 -2.67 -50.10
C GLY A 926 -0.58 -1.89 -51.44
N ASP A 927 -0.56 -2.59 -52.57
CA ASP A 927 -0.55 -2.07 -53.95
C ASP A 927 -1.93 -1.61 -54.46
N GLY A 928 -3.02 -2.04 -53.82
CA GLY A 928 -4.42 -1.88 -54.21
C GLY A 928 -5.05 -3.12 -54.85
N ILE A 929 -4.42 -4.32 -54.80
CA ILE A 929 -4.84 -5.50 -55.58
C ILE A 929 -4.57 -6.84 -54.86
N CYS A 930 -5.55 -7.31 -54.07
CA CYS A 930 -5.55 -8.62 -53.38
C CYS A 930 -4.75 -9.75 -54.05
N ASN A 931 -3.61 -10.08 -53.44
CA ASN A 931 -2.77 -11.23 -53.69
C ASN A 931 -2.95 -12.27 -52.58
N THR A 932 -3.72 -13.33 -52.88
CA THR A 932 -4.04 -14.42 -51.95
C THR A 932 -2.85 -15.32 -51.55
N ALA A 933 -1.61 -14.88 -51.78
CA ALA A 933 -0.39 -15.48 -51.23
C ALA A 933 0.17 -14.66 -50.05
N ASN A 934 -0.11 -13.35 -50.02
CA ASN A 934 0.23 -12.41 -48.96
C ASN A 934 -0.95 -12.21 -47.97
N ASP A 935 -2.12 -12.73 -48.32
CA ASP A 935 -3.35 -12.77 -47.51
C ASP A 935 -3.21 -13.72 -46.30
N ASN A 936 -2.26 -13.38 -45.41
CA ASN A 936 -1.92 -14.07 -44.18
C ASN A 936 -1.23 -13.12 -43.19
N GLU A 937 -1.23 -13.49 -41.91
CA GLU A 937 -0.76 -12.70 -40.76
C GLU A 937 0.68 -12.18 -40.90
N ALA A 938 1.64 -13.06 -41.18
CA ALA A 938 3.05 -12.73 -41.37
C ALA A 938 3.30 -11.70 -42.49
N CYS A 939 2.41 -11.67 -43.49
CA CYS A 939 2.42 -10.73 -44.61
C CYS A 939 1.40 -9.58 -44.44
N SER A 940 0.93 -9.33 -43.20
CA SER A 940 -0.03 -8.28 -42.85
C SER A 940 -1.30 -8.27 -43.71
N TYR A 941 -1.80 -9.46 -44.08
CA TYR A 941 -3.00 -9.67 -44.90
C TYR A 941 -3.01 -8.84 -46.20
N ASP A 942 -1.87 -8.86 -46.91
CA ASP A 942 -1.61 -8.10 -48.14
C ASP A 942 -1.81 -6.59 -47.98
N GLY A 943 -1.62 -6.06 -46.76
CA GLY A 943 -1.80 -4.64 -46.44
C GLY A 943 -3.26 -4.20 -46.46
N GLY A 944 -4.19 -5.15 -46.35
CA GLY A 944 -5.64 -4.92 -46.42
C GLY A 944 -6.20 -4.89 -47.86
N ASP A 945 -5.40 -5.24 -48.87
CA ASP A 945 -5.88 -5.23 -50.26
C ASP A 945 -6.88 -6.35 -50.58
N CYS A 946 -6.93 -7.40 -49.76
CA CYS A 946 -7.95 -8.44 -49.82
C CYS A 946 -9.26 -8.08 -49.11
N CYS A 947 -9.29 -7.01 -48.30
CA CYS A 947 -10.52 -6.54 -47.65
C CYS A 947 -11.58 -6.14 -48.67
N ASN A 948 -12.78 -6.68 -48.53
CA ASN A 948 -13.95 -6.26 -49.28
C ASN A 948 -14.78 -5.27 -48.47
N ALA A 949 -14.47 -3.97 -48.62
CA ALA A 949 -15.23 -2.85 -48.03
C ALA A 949 -16.68 -2.69 -48.54
N GLY A 950 -17.25 -3.71 -49.19
CA GLY A 950 -18.68 -3.88 -49.43
C GLY A 950 -19.35 -4.94 -48.54
N TRP A 951 -18.58 -5.58 -47.65
CA TRP A 951 -19.02 -6.59 -46.65
C TRP A 951 -18.62 -6.25 -45.21
N LEU A 952 -17.72 -5.27 -44.98
CA LEU A 952 -17.47 -4.71 -43.64
C LEU A 952 -18.78 -4.19 -43.04
N ALA A 953 -19.11 -4.59 -41.80
CA ALA A 953 -20.34 -4.23 -41.09
C ALA A 953 -21.65 -4.50 -41.89
N ASP A 954 -21.70 -5.60 -42.63
CA ASP A 954 -22.85 -6.05 -43.47
C ASP A 954 -23.94 -6.76 -42.63
N GLY A 955 -23.59 -7.24 -41.43
CA GLY A 955 -24.39 -8.11 -40.57
C GLY A 955 -24.11 -9.60 -40.81
N MET A 956 -22.99 -9.94 -41.45
CA MET A 956 -22.62 -11.32 -41.81
C MET A 956 -21.11 -11.54 -41.75
N CYS A 957 -20.65 -12.54 -40.99
CA CYS A 957 -19.25 -12.95 -40.97
C CYS A 957 -18.71 -13.31 -42.38
N ASP A 958 -17.94 -12.41 -42.98
CA ASP A 958 -17.25 -12.58 -44.25
C ASP A 958 -15.74 -12.68 -43.97
N GLY A 959 -15.29 -13.90 -43.64
CA GLY A 959 -13.92 -14.24 -43.19
C GLY A 959 -12.74 -13.97 -44.14
N ILE A 960 -12.89 -13.05 -45.10
CA ILE A 960 -11.81 -12.36 -45.83
C ILE A 960 -11.53 -10.96 -45.23
N ASN A 961 -12.50 -10.39 -44.52
CA ASN A 961 -12.40 -9.13 -43.78
C ASN A 961 -12.05 -9.34 -42.29
N ASN A 962 -12.16 -10.58 -41.81
CA ASN A 962 -11.94 -10.93 -40.41
C ASN A 962 -10.44 -11.06 -40.09
N ASN A 963 -9.71 -9.95 -40.16
CA ASN A 963 -8.30 -9.85 -39.83
C ASN A 963 -7.90 -8.40 -39.51
N SER A 964 -6.69 -8.20 -38.98
CA SER A 964 -6.18 -6.91 -38.49
C SER A 964 -6.20 -5.80 -39.54
N ALA A 965 -5.70 -6.07 -40.75
CA ALA A 965 -5.63 -5.09 -41.84
C ALA A 965 -7.02 -4.68 -42.37
N CYS A 966 -8.04 -5.47 -42.07
CA CYS A 966 -9.43 -5.22 -42.43
C CYS A 966 -10.31 -4.74 -41.27
N GLY A 967 -9.78 -4.59 -40.05
CA GLY A 967 -10.57 -4.24 -38.86
C GLY A 967 -11.55 -5.32 -38.43
N TYR A 968 -11.20 -6.59 -38.62
CA TYR A 968 -11.94 -7.77 -38.14
C TYR A 968 -13.43 -7.82 -38.53
N ASP A 969 -13.73 -7.41 -39.76
CA ASP A 969 -15.08 -7.27 -40.31
C ASP A 969 -15.99 -6.27 -39.57
N ASP A 970 -15.39 -5.33 -38.80
CA ASP A 970 -16.05 -4.46 -37.82
C ASP A 970 -16.77 -5.26 -36.71
N GLY A 971 -16.25 -6.47 -36.44
CA GLY A 971 -16.78 -7.42 -35.46
C GLY A 971 -17.80 -8.45 -36.02
N ASP A 972 -18.17 -8.40 -37.30
CA ASP A 972 -19.24 -9.27 -37.85
C ASP A 972 -18.94 -10.79 -37.80
N CYS A 973 -17.69 -11.19 -37.58
CA CYS A 973 -17.27 -12.57 -37.35
C CYS A 973 -17.14 -12.98 -35.88
N CYS A 974 -17.39 -12.05 -34.95
CA CYS A 974 -17.31 -12.25 -33.52
C CYS A 974 -18.73 -12.35 -32.94
N GLU A 975 -19.00 -13.40 -32.17
CA GLU A 975 -20.31 -13.67 -31.56
C GLU A 975 -20.67 -12.60 -30.52
N SER A 976 -19.65 -11.97 -29.92
CA SER A 976 -19.73 -10.80 -29.05
C SER A 976 -20.30 -9.53 -29.69
N VAL A 977 -20.28 -9.43 -31.03
CA VAL A 977 -20.81 -8.28 -31.78
C VAL A 977 -22.00 -8.68 -32.66
N ASN A 978 -21.96 -9.87 -33.26
CA ASN A 978 -23.02 -10.41 -34.12
C ASN A 978 -23.48 -11.81 -33.68
N PRO A 979 -24.34 -11.94 -32.66
CA PRO A 979 -24.87 -13.23 -32.20
C PRO A 979 -25.62 -14.06 -33.26
N ASP A 980 -26.07 -13.44 -34.37
CA ASP A 980 -26.74 -14.16 -35.47
C ASP A 980 -25.74 -15.01 -36.31
N CYS A 981 -24.41 -14.85 -36.16
CA CYS A 981 -23.42 -15.74 -36.81
C CYS A 981 -23.47 -17.18 -36.26
N ALA A 982 -23.85 -17.38 -34.99
CA ALA A 982 -23.82 -18.70 -34.33
C ALA A 982 -24.91 -19.66 -34.85
N GLU A 983 -26.13 -19.15 -35.10
CA GLU A 983 -27.19 -19.91 -35.78
C GLU A 983 -26.88 -20.16 -37.27
N SER A 984 -25.88 -19.47 -37.85
CA SER A 984 -25.52 -19.53 -39.27
C SER A 984 -24.58 -20.69 -39.59
N ALA A 985 -25.15 -21.90 -39.75
CA ALA A 985 -24.44 -23.11 -40.21
C ALA A 985 -23.89 -23.07 -41.67
N VAL A 986 -23.56 -21.88 -42.18
CA VAL A 986 -22.93 -21.58 -43.47
C VAL A 986 -21.79 -20.57 -43.32
N PHE A 987 -21.89 -19.65 -42.34
CA PHE A 987 -20.91 -18.61 -42.00
C PHE A 987 -20.73 -18.63 -40.47
N PRO A 988 -19.91 -19.55 -39.94
CA PRO A 988 -19.73 -19.67 -38.49
C PRO A 988 -18.96 -18.46 -37.95
N CYS A 989 -19.28 -18.04 -36.72
CA CYS A 989 -18.39 -17.19 -35.94
C CYS A 989 -17.00 -17.83 -35.84
N ASN A 990 -15.96 -17.02 -35.97
CA ASN A 990 -14.56 -17.43 -35.92
C ASN A 990 -13.75 -16.15 -35.72
N CYS A 991 -14.01 -15.41 -34.65
CA CYS A 991 -13.42 -14.10 -34.43
C CYS A 991 -11.89 -14.17 -34.55
N GLN A 992 -11.27 -13.16 -35.16
CA GLN A 992 -9.80 -13.02 -35.18
C GLN A 992 -9.35 -11.72 -34.52
N ASP A 993 -10.28 -10.94 -33.94
CA ASP A 993 -10.02 -9.68 -33.25
C ASP A 993 -9.46 -9.97 -31.84
N PRO A 994 -8.17 -9.71 -31.57
CA PRO A 994 -7.58 -9.96 -30.26
C PRO A 994 -8.10 -8.96 -29.22
N SER A 995 -8.83 -7.90 -29.59
CA SER A 995 -9.57 -7.06 -28.64
C SER A 995 -10.92 -7.67 -28.21
N ARG A 996 -11.24 -8.88 -28.68
CA ARG A 996 -12.47 -9.62 -28.37
C ARG A 996 -12.15 -11.00 -27.81
N CYS A 997 -12.80 -11.33 -26.70
CA CYS A 997 -12.74 -12.64 -26.06
C CYS A 997 -12.85 -13.81 -27.05
N ASP A 998 -13.90 -13.84 -27.87
CA ASP A 998 -14.29 -14.99 -28.68
C ASP A 998 -13.36 -15.27 -29.89
N SER A 999 -12.20 -14.61 -29.96
CA SER A 999 -11.10 -14.92 -30.86
C SER A 999 -10.10 -15.95 -30.30
N TYR A 1000 -10.07 -16.16 -28.98
CA TYR A 1000 -9.00 -16.92 -28.33
C TYR A 1000 -9.29 -18.44 -28.29
N PRO A 1001 -8.33 -19.33 -28.65
CA PRO A 1001 -8.57 -20.78 -28.72
C PRO A 1001 -8.79 -21.50 -27.38
N GLY A 1002 -9.96 -21.33 -26.79
CA GLY A 1002 -10.36 -21.92 -25.52
C GLY A 1002 -11.63 -21.31 -24.96
N THR A 1003 -11.93 -20.07 -25.34
CA THR A 1003 -13.10 -19.32 -24.88
C THR A 1003 -14.42 -19.94 -25.34
N ASP A 1004 -15.43 -19.92 -24.47
CA ASP A 1004 -16.82 -20.23 -24.84
C ASP A 1004 -17.67 -18.97 -24.62
N PHE A 1005 -17.98 -18.27 -25.70
CA PHE A 1005 -18.79 -17.04 -25.65
C PHE A 1005 -20.20 -17.30 -25.08
N SER A 1006 -20.68 -18.54 -25.09
CA SER A 1006 -21.98 -18.89 -24.49
C SER A 1006 -21.97 -19.02 -22.96
N LYS A 1007 -20.83 -18.73 -22.32
CA LYS A 1007 -20.59 -18.78 -20.88
C LYS A 1007 -20.12 -17.47 -20.22
N ILE A 1008 -19.75 -16.46 -21.01
CA ILE A 1008 -19.38 -15.15 -20.46
C ILE A 1008 -20.59 -14.57 -19.72
N ASP A 1009 -20.42 -14.12 -18.48
CA ASP A 1009 -21.51 -13.68 -17.58
C ASP A 1009 -22.54 -14.83 -17.33
N ASP A 1010 -22.06 -16.08 -17.12
CA ASP A 1010 -22.88 -17.24 -16.71
C ASP A 1010 -22.80 -17.62 -15.22
N GLY A 1011 -21.88 -17.00 -14.46
CA GLY A 1011 -21.73 -17.19 -13.01
C GLY A 1011 -20.85 -18.38 -12.65
N ILE A 1012 -19.99 -18.80 -13.58
CA ILE A 1012 -18.95 -19.82 -13.42
C ILE A 1012 -17.80 -19.37 -14.32
N CYS A 1013 -16.74 -18.82 -13.75
CA CYS A 1013 -15.58 -18.49 -14.57
C CYS A 1013 -14.98 -19.77 -15.18
N ASP A 1014 -14.91 -19.78 -16.50
CA ASP A 1014 -14.26 -20.82 -17.26
C ASP A 1014 -12.84 -20.37 -17.58
N SER A 1015 -11.85 -21.12 -17.09
CA SER A 1015 -10.43 -21.12 -17.48
C SER A 1015 -10.04 -20.91 -18.96
N GLY A 1016 -11.00 -20.92 -19.91
CA GLY A 1016 -10.81 -20.48 -21.30
C GLY A 1016 -10.98 -18.97 -21.53
N ASN A 1017 -11.77 -18.28 -20.70
CA ASN A 1017 -12.18 -16.87 -20.77
C ASN A 1017 -11.36 -15.95 -19.83
N LEU A 1018 -10.28 -16.45 -19.23
CA LEU A 1018 -9.33 -15.77 -18.31
C LEU A 1018 -8.44 -14.70 -18.99
N LEU A 1019 -9.04 -13.78 -19.75
CA LEU A 1019 -8.32 -12.79 -20.54
C LEU A 1019 -8.88 -11.38 -20.30
N VAL A 1020 -8.01 -10.37 -20.30
CA VAL A 1020 -8.42 -8.96 -20.17
C VAL A 1020 -9.39 -8.54 -21.27
N GLN A 1021 -9.29 -9.14 -22.46
CA GLN A 1021 -10.20 -8.91 -23.60
C GLN A 1021 -11.53 -9.68 -23.52
N CYS A 1022 -11.70 -10.50 -22.47
CA CYS A 1022 -12.97 -11.03 -21.97
C CYS A 1022 -13.51 -10.25 -20.77
N GLY A 1023 -12.74 -9.31 -20.21
CA GLY A 1023 -12.99 -8.76 -18.87
C GLY A 1023 -12.95 -9.84 -17.79
N TYR A 1024 -12.05 -10.83 -17.91
CA TYR A 1024 -11.97 -11.99 -17.01
C TYR A 1024 -13.32 -12.68 -16.82
N ASP A 1025 -13.76 -13.28 -17.93
CA ASP A 1025 -15.10 -13.86 -18.08
C ASP A 1025 -16.27 -12.90 -17.76
N SER A 1026 -16.05 -11.60 -17.96
CA SER A 1026 -16.91 -10.48 -17.57
C SER A 1026 -17.18 -10.39 -16.06
N ASN A 1027 -16.08 -10.38 -15.30
CA ASN A 1027 -16.00 -10.28 -13.85
C ASN A 1027 -16.45 -11.53 -13.05
N ASP A 1028 -16.61 -12.68 -13.69
CA ASP A 1028 -16.62 -13.96 -12.97
C ASP A 1028 -15.18 -14.33 -12.46
N CYS A 1029 -14.12 -13.58 -12.83
CA CYS A 1029 -12.71 -13.83 -12.47
C CYS A 1029 -11.81 -12.59 -12.24
N CYS A 1030 -10.60 -12.80 -11.71
CA CYS A 1030 -9.62 -11.77 -11.29
C CYS A 1030 -8.19 -11.96 -11.87
N GLU A 1031 -7.29 -10.98 -11.71
CA GLU A 1031 -6.08 -10.85 -12.54
C GLU A 1031 -4.75 -11.45 -12.02
N SER A 1032 -3.87 -11.72 -12.99
CA SER A 1032 -2.40 -11.86 -12.90
C SER A 1032 -1.75 -13.04 -12.15
N VAL A 1033 -2.31 -13.54 -11.04
CA VAL A 1033 -1.60 -14.50 -10.14
C VAL A 1033 -2.03 -15.97 -10.24
N GLY A 1034 -2.82 -16.33 -11.25
CA GLY A 1034 -3.14 -17.74 -11.54
C GLY A 1034 -3.98 -18.42 -10.45
N GLY A 1035 -4.79 -17.62 -9.74
CA GLY A 1035 -5.86 -18.13 -8.88
C GLY A 1035 -6.80 -19.04 -9.66
N ILE A 1036 -7.47 -19.95 -8.95
CA ILE A 1036 -8.32 -20.96 -9.58
C ILE A 1036 -9.79 -20.61 -9.29
N ASP A 1037 -10.53 -20.41 -10.37
CA ASP A 1037 -11.94 -20.03 -10.52
C ASP A 1037 -12.94 -20.77 -9.60
N SER A 1038 -12.53 -21.87 -8.98
CA SER A 1038 -13.33 -22.70 -8.08
C SER A 1038 -13.31 -22.26 -6.61
N TYR A 1039 -12.55 -21.21 -6.25
CA TYR A 1039 -12.35 -20.77 -4.85
C TYR A 1039 -12.73 -19.30 -4.60
N LEU A 1040 -12.85 -18.48 -5.65
CA LEU A 1040 -13.28 -17.09 -5.53
C LEU A 1040 -14.82 -17.04 -5.38
N ALA A 1041 -15.34 -16.41 -4.33
CA ALA A 1041 -16.78 -16.41 -4.00
C ALA A 1041 -17.39 -17.83 -3.84
N ASP A 1042 -16.60 -18.82 -3.40
CA ASP A 1042 -17.04 -20.21 -3.14
C ASP A 1042 -17.44 -20.45 -1.66
N GLY A 1043 -16.92 -19.64 -0.74
CA GLY A 1043 -17.11 -19.73 0.71
C GLY A 1043 -15.92 -20.30 1.48
N TYR A 1044 -14.75 -20.51 0.87
CA TYR A 1044 -13.48 -20.79 1.57
C TYR A 1044 -12.52 -19.60 1.52
N CYS A 1045 -11.49 -19.64 2.38
CA CYS A 1045 -10.36 -18.73 2.28
C CYS A 1045 -9.18 -19.46 1.65
N ASP A 1046 -8.77 -19.09 0.45
CA ASP A 1046 -7.65 -19.73 -0.22
C ASP A 1046 -6.36 -18.89 -0.11
N THR A 1047 -5.30 -19.37 -0.76
CA THR A 1047 -3.93 -18.87 -0.52
C THR A 1047 -3.73 -17.42 -1.02
N PRO A 1048 -2.63 -16.70 -0.65
CA PRO A 1048 -2.44 -15.27 -0.98
C PRO A 1048 -2.47 -14.86 -2.47
N THR A 1049 -2.54 -15.79 -3.43
CA THR A 1049 -2.87 -15.48 -4.84
C THR A 1049 -4.34 -15.12 -5.07
N ASN A 1050 -5.21 -15.51 -4.15
CA ASN A 1050 -6.65 -15.32 -4.12
C ASN A 1050 -7.05 -14.38 -2.97
N ASN A 1051 -6.46 -14.58 -1.79
CA ASN A 1051 -6.57 -13.71 -0.63
C ASN A 1051 -5.68 -12.45 -0.75
N ASN A 1052 -6.03 -11.55 -1.68
CA ASN A 1052 -5.39 -10.25 -1.88
C ASN A 1052 -6.35 -9.22 -2.54
N ALA A 1053 -5.95 -7.94 -2.53
CA ALA A 1053 -6.78 -6.83 -3.00
C ALA A 1053 -7.27 -6.95 -4.47
N ALA A 1054 -6.43 -7.47 -5.39
CA ALA A 1054 -6.79 -7.62 -6.81
C ALA A 1054 -7.83 -8.73 -7.06
N CYS A 1055 -8.04 -9.59 -6.07
CA CYS A 1055 -9.05 -10.64 -6.02
C CYS A 1055 -10.14 -10.35 -4.96
N SER A 1056 -10.21 -9.11 -4.46
CA SER A 1056 -11.11 -8.68 -3.37
C SER A 1056 -11.08 -9.60 -2.14
N TYR A 1057 -9.90 -10.14 -1.80
CA TYR A 1057 -9.66 -11.06 -0.69
C TYR A 1057 -10.58 -12.31 -0.75
N ASP A 1058 -10.46 -13.06 -1.84
CA ASP A 1058 -11.38 -14.14 -2.24
C ASP A 1058 -12.85 -13.69 -2.38
N ALA A 1059 -13.06 -12.51 -2.98
CA ALA A 1059 -14.36 -11.83 -3.05
C ALA A 1059 -15.06 -11.66 -1.69
N GLY A 1060 -14.27 -11.58 -0.61
CA GLY A 1060 -14.71 -11.45 0.78
C GLY A 1060 -14.62 -12.75 1.58
N ASP A 1061 -14.56 -13.94 0.96
CA ASP A 1061 -14.68 -15.22 1.69
C ASP A 1061 -13.52 -15.48 2.68
N CYS A 1062 -12.38 -14.80 2.49
CA CYS A 1062 -11.28 -14.85 3.46
C CYS A 1062 -11.54 -14.15 4.80
N CYS A 1063 -12.61 -13.37 4.89
CA CYS A 1063 -12.91 -12.52 6.03
C CYS A 1063 -14.40 -12.65 6.38
N GLN A 1064 -14.71 -13.13 7.60
CA GLN A 1064 -16.08 -13.37 8.08
C GLN A 1064 -17.00 -12.14 7.99
N SER A 1065 -16.44 -10.95 7.86
CA SER A 1065 -17.16 -9.67 7.83
C SER A 1065 -17.41 -9.07 6.44
N THR A 1066 -16.67 -9.50 5.39
CA THR A 1066 -16.89 -9.04 4.00
C THR A 1066 -17.41 -10.15 3.06
N CYS A 1067 -17.27 -11.42 3.46
CA CYS A 1067 -17.92 -12.60 2.86
C CYS A 1067 -19.45 -12.50 2.73
N VAL A 1068 -20.03 -13.18 1.73
CA VAL A 1068 -21.49 -13.27 1.53
C VAL A 1068 -21.92 -14.68 1.09
N ASP A 1069 -22.51 -15.46 2.01
CA ASP A 1069 -23.01 -16.85 1.87
C ASP A 1069 -23.16 -17.39 0.42
N ALA A 1070 -22.14 -18.11 -0.05
CA ALA A 1070 -22.10 -18.79 -1.34
C ALA A 1070 -22.35 -20.32 -1.22
N ALA A 1071 -21.30 -21.14 -1.35
CA ALA A 1071 -21.40 -22.61 -1.27
C ALA A 1071 -20.90 -23.19 0.07
N TYR A 1072 -20.04 -22.47 0.80
CA TYR A 1072 -19.44 -22.86 2.09
C TYR A 1072 -19.39 -21.70 3.11
N GLU A 1073 -18.82 -21.94 4.31
CA GLU A 1073 -18.69 -20.97 5.41
C GLU A 1073 -17.29 -20.30 5.41
N CYS A 1074 -17.28 -18.96 5.34
CA CYS A 1074 -16.11 -18.06 5.27
C CYS A 1074 -14.94 -18.40 6.22
N ALA A 1075 -13.72 -18.03 5.82
CA ALA A 1075 -12.47 -18.11 6.59
C ALA A 1075 -12.02 -19.53 7.04
N ALA A 1076 -12.62 -20.60 6.51
CA ALA A 1076 -12.50 -21.95 7.07
C ALA A 1076 -11.15 -22.70 6.86
N SER A 1077 -10.16 -22.12 6.18
CA SER A 1077 -8.85 -22.79 5.93
C SER A 1077 -7.81 -22.57 7.04
N GLY A 1078 -7.82 -21.39 7.67
CA GLY A 1078 -6.81 -20.97 8.65
C GLY A 1078 -5.61 -20.19 8.09
N GLU A 1079 -5.66 -19.74 6.82
CA GLU A 1079 -4.88 -18.57 6.39
C GLU A 1079 -5.45 -17.28 7.05
N THR A 1080 -4.66 -16.21 7.11
CA THR A 1080 -5.10 -14.95 7.72
C THR A 1080 -6.01 -14.16 6.77
N CYS A 1081 -7.12 -13.60 7.25
CA CYS A 1081 -7.84 -12.55 6.53
C CYS A 1081 -6.87 -11.37 6.24
N PHE A 1082 -6.62 -11.04 4.97
CA PHE A 1082 -5.72 -9.94 4.60
C PHE A 1082 -6.44 -8.65 4.17
N ASP A 1083 -7.77 -8.62 4.21
CA ASP A 1083 -8.56 -7.40 3.97
C ASP A 1083 -8.38 -6.41 5.14
N PRO A 1084 -7.78 -5.21 4.94
CA PRO A 1084 -7.60 -4.24 6.02
C PRO A 1084 -8.92 -3.56 6.42
N HIS A 1085 -9.99 -3.69 5.61
CA HIS A 1085 -11.31 -3.15 5.91
C HIS A 1085 -12.23 -4.16 6.61
N ALA A 1086 -11.80 -5.43 6.70
CA ALA A 1086 -12.52 -6.45 7.45
C ALA A 1086 -12.49 -6.19 8.97
N CYS A 1087 -13.61 -6.49 9.61
CA CYS A 1087 -13.84 -6.29 11.04
C CYS A 1087 -13.08 -7.29 11.93
N GLU A 1088 -12.36 -8.25 11.34
CA GLU A 1088 -11.42 -9.12 12.05
C GLU A 1088 -10.04 -8.48 12.24
N ASN A 1089 -9.71 -7.47 11.42
CA ASN A 1089 -8.43 -6.78 11.39
C ASN A 1089 -8.46 -5.37 12.03
N THR A 1090 -9.61 -4.93 12.55
CA THR A 1090 -9.81 -3.62 13.21
C THR A 1090 -10.32 -3.78 14.64
N GLU A 1091 -10.04 -2.83 15.55
CA GLU A 1091 -10.36 -2.97 16.99
C GLU A 1091 -11.86 -2.80 17.35
N GLU A 1092 -12.76 -2.53 16.39
CA GLU A 1092 -14.18 -2.25 16.66
C GLU A 1092 -15.13 -3.32 16.11
N ILE A 1093 -16.14 -3.69 16.91
CA ILE A 1093 -16.94 -4.91 16.69
C ILE A 1093 -18.04 -4.68 15.65
N CYS A 1094 -17.90 -5.30 14.46
CA CYS A 1094 -19.04 -5.50 13.56
C CYS A 1094 -19.94 -6.63 14.07
N GLY A 1095 -21.24 -6.37 14.13
CA GLY A 1095 -22.28 -7.40 14.21
C GLY A 1095 -22.89 -7.60 12.82
N ALA A 1096 -22.75 -8.79 12.26
CA ALA A 1096 -23.34 -9.17 10.97
C ALA A 1096 -24.88 -9.35 11.04
N GLU A 1097 -25.56 -9.18 9.90
CA GLU A 1097 -26.85 -9.86 9.59
C GLU A 1097 -26.58 -11.09 8.73
#